data_AF-J0J9Q0-F1
#
_entry.id   AF-J0J9Q0-F1
#
_cell.length_a   1.000
_cell.length_b   1.000
_cell.length_c   1.000
_cell.angle_alpha   90.00
_cell.angle_beta   90.00
_cell.angle_gamma   90.00
#
_symmetry.space_group_name_H-M   'P 1'
#
loop_
_entity.id
_entity.type
_entity.pdbx_description
1 polymer ?
#
loop_
_entity_poly.entity_id
_entity_poly.type
_entity_poly.pdbx_seq_one_letter_code
_entity_poly.pdbx_strand_id
1 'polypeptide(L)'
;MAIGSLSSLGLGSKVLNYDVIDKLKDADEKALIAPLDKKMEQNVEKQKALVEIKTLLSALKGPVKTLSDYSTYISRKSNVTGDALSASVGAGVPIQDIKVDVQNLAQGDINELGAKFSSRNDIFSQVDTTLKFYTQNKDYAVDIKAGMTLGDVAQSITDATNGEVMGIVMKTGGNDPYQLMVNTKNTGEDNRVYFGSHLQSTLTNKNALSLGVDGSGKSEVSLNLKGADGNMHEVPIMLELPESASIKQKNTAIQKAIEQALENDPNFKDLIANGDISIDTLHGGESLIINDRRGGNIEIKGSKAKELGFLQTATQESDLLKSSRTIKEGKLEGVISLNGQKLDLKALTKEGNTSEENTDAIIQAINAKEGLNAFKNAEGKLVINSKTGMLTIKGEDALGKNSLKDLGLSAGMVQSYEASQNTLFMSKNLQKASDSQFTYNGVSITRPTNEVNDVISGVNITLEQTTEPNKPAIISVSRDNQAIIDSLKEFVKAYNELIPKLDEDTRYDADTKIAGIFNGVGDIRAIRSSLNNVFSYSVHTDNGVESLMKYGLSLDDKGVMSLDEAKLSSALNSNPKATQDFFYGSDSKDMGGREIHQEGIFSKFNQVIANLIDGGNAKLKIYEDSLDRDAKSLTKDKENAQELLKTRYNIMAERFAAYDSQISKANQKFNSVQMMIDQAAAKKN
;
A
#
# COMPACT_ATOMS: atom_id res chain seq x y z
N MET A 1 54.35 -4.43 -81.76
CA MET A 1 52.92 -4.66 -82.03
C MET A 1 52.78 -5.03 -83.49
N ALA A 2 52.73 -6.32 -83.81
CA ALA A 2 52.56 -6.81 -85.16
C ALA A 2 51.19 -7.50 -85.27
N ILE A 3 50.33 -6.91 -86.10
CA ILE A 3 49.07 -7.46 -86.63
C ILE A 3 47.96 -7.71 -85.59
N GLY A 4 47.41 -6.59 -85.11
CA GLY A 4 46.08 -6.54 -84.53
C GLY A 4 45.39 -5.26 -85.01
N SER A 5 45.03 -5.18 -86.29
CA SER A 5 44.24 -4.07 -86.81
C SER A 5 42.76 -4.37 -86.57
N LEU A 6 42.10 -3.59 -85.71
CA LEU A 6 40.64 -3.53 -85.64
C LEU A 6 40.12 -3.15 -87.03
N SER A 7 39.40 -4.06 -87.69
CA SER A 7 38.96 -3.89 -89.08
C SER A 7 37.82 -2.86 -89.24
N SER A 8 37.10 -2.55 -88.16
CA SER A 8 36.06 -1.51 -88.12
C SER A 8 35.58 -1.29 -86.68
N LEU A 9 35.40 -0.03 -86.25
CA LEU A 9 34.55 0.31 -85.10
C LEU A 9 33.11 0.47 -85.60
N GLY A 10 32.35 -0.63 -85.58
CA GLY A 10 30.93 -0.61 -85.93
C GLY A 10 30.04 -0.44 -84.70
N LEU A 11 29.18 0.58 -84.71
CA LEU A 11 28.07 0.73 -83.75
C LEU A 11 26.81 0.10 -84.38
N GLY A 12 26.10 -0.76 -83.63
CA GLY A 12 24.79 -1.30 -84.06
C GLY A 12 24.83 -2.47 -85.07
N SER A 13 25.84 -3.35 -85.00
CA SER A 13 26.04 -4.47 -85.94
C SER A 13 25.01 -5.63 -85.86
N LYS A 14 23.94 -5.49 -85.07
CA LYS A 14 22.87 -6.49 -84.90
C LYS A 14 21.49 -5.83 -84.90
N VAL A 15 20.48 -6.56 -85.36
CA VAL A 15 19.07 -6.12 -85.38
C VAL A 15 18.53 -6.04 -83.95
N LEU A 16 17.74 -5.01 -83.65
CA LEU A 16 17.05 -4.84 -82.36
C LEU A 16 16.02 -5.97 -82.14
N ASN A 17 16.07 -6.64 -80.98
CA ASN A 17 15.09 -7.64 -80.55
C ASN A 17 14.73 -7.44 -79.06
N TYR A 18 13.71 -8.14 -78.57
CA TYR A 18 13.26 -8.04 -77.17
C TYR A 18 14.37 -8.38 -76.16
N ASP A 19 15.19 -9.40 -76.42
CA ASP A 19 16.32 -9.80 -75.55
C ASP A 19 17.37 -8.68 -75.39
N VAL A 20 17.63 -7.89 -76.43
CA VAL A 20 18.52 -6.72 -76.35
C VAL A 20 17.89 -5.59 -75.54
N ILE A 21 16.57 -5.38 -75.62
CA ILE A 21 15.86 -4.36 -74.83
C ILE A 21 15.89 -4.73 -73.34
N ASP A 22 15.65 -6.00 -73.00
CA ASP A 22 15.72 -6.47 -71.61
C ASP A 22 17.14 -6.36 -71.04
N LYS A 23 18.17 -6.71 -71.82
CA LYS A 23 19.57 -6.52 -71.40
C LYS A 23 19.94 -5.06 -71.17
N LEU A 24 19.41 -4.14 -71.97
CA LEU A 24 19.59 -2.71 -71.75
C LEU A 24 18.87 -2.24 -70.49
N LYS A 25 17.66 -2.77 -70.23
CA LYS A 25 16.90 -2.50 -69.01
C LYS A 25 17.65 -2.96 -67.77
N ASP A 26 18.17 -4.17 -67.76
CA ASP A 26 18.95 -4.70 -66.64
C ASP A 26 20.23 -3.89 -66.40
N ALA A 27 20.90 -3.45 -67.46
CA ALA A 27 22.09 -2.60 -67.37
C ALA A 27 21.75 -1.22 -66.78
N ASP A 28 20.64 -0.61 -67.22
CA ASP A 28 20.17 0.68 -66.72
C ASP A 28 19.68 0.57 -65.27
N GLU A 29 18.94 -0.49 -64.90
CA GLU A 29 18.54 -0.78 -63.53
C GLU A 29 19.76 -0.95 -62.62
N LYS A 30 20.77 -1.71 -63.07
CA LYS A 30 22.03 -1.87 -62.33
C LYS A 30 22.79 -0.55 -62.17
N ALA A 31 22.74 0.34 -63.14
CA ALA A 31 23.43 1.63 -63.07
C ALA A 31 22.72 2.65 -62.17
N LEU A 32 21.37 2.64 -62.15
CA LEU A 32 20.58 3.66 -61.46
C LEU A 32 20.04 3.22 -60.10
N ILE A 33 19.67 1.94 -59.94
CA ILE A 33 19.03 1.41 -58.72
C ILE A 33 20.06 0.84 -57.75
N ALA A 34 21.03 0.05 -58.23
CA ALA A 34 22.00 -0.61 -57.35
C ALA A 34 22.81 0.36 -56.45
N PRO A 35 23.22 1.56 -56.90
CA PRO A 35 23.85 2.54 -56.02
C PRO A 35 22.93 3.09 -54.94
N LEU A 36 21.62 3.22 -55.22
CA LEU A 36 20.62 3.66 -54.26
C LEU A 36 20.36 2.57 -53.22
N ASP A 37 20.22 1.32 -53.66
CA ASP A 37 20.08 0.16 -52.76
C ASP A 37 21.25 0.06 -51.78
N LYS A 38 22.48 0.21 -52.29
CA LYS A 38 23.68 0.21 -51.45
C LYS A 38 23.68 1.35 -50.43
N LYS A 39 23.24 2.56 -50.81
CA LYS A 39 23.12 3.69 -49.86
C LYS A 39 22.03 3.45 -48.82
N MET A 40 20.91 2.85 -49.21
CA MET A 40 19.82 2.48 -48.29
C MET A 40 20.30 1.43 -47.28
N GLU A 41 20.97 0.38 -47.73
CA GLU A 41 21.57 -0.65 -46.87
C GLU A 41 22.56 -0.04 -45.88
N GLN A 42 23.48 0.82 -46.35
CA GLN A 42 24.41 1.54 -45.48
C GLN A 42 23.71 2.44 -44.46
N ASN A 43 22.59 3.07 -44.83
CA ASN A 43 21.81 3.89 -43.90
C ASN A 43 21.17 3.02 -42.81
N VAL A 44 20.57 1.89 -43.17
CA VAL A 44 19.99 0.94 -42.21
C VAL A 44 21.04 0.42 -41.23
N GLU A 45 22.23 0.05 -41.70
CA GLU A 45 23.33 -0.40 -40.83
C GLU A 45 23.81 0.73 -39.90
N LYS A 46 23.86 1.99 -40.38
CA LYS A 46 24.13 3.15 -39.52
C LYS A 46 23.05 3.34 -38.45
N GLN A 47 21.77 3.24 -38.81
CA GLN A 47 20.69 3.36 -37.82
C GLN A 47 20.81 2.28 -36.73
N LYS A 48 21.08 1.02 -37.13
CA LYS A 48 21.27 -0.09 -36.21
C LYS A 48 22.45 0.13 -35.25
N ALA A 49 23.62 0.47 -35.79
CA ALA A 49 24.81 0.74 -35.00
C ALA A 49 24.62 1.96 -34.06
N LEU A 50 23.93 3.01 -34.52
CA LEU A 50 23.60 4.17 -33.70
C LEU A 50 22.69 3.83 -32.52
N VAL A 51 21.68 2.99 -32.74
CA VAL A 51 20.78 2.51 -31.67
C VAL A 51 21.56 1.73 -30.62
N GLU A 52 22.50 0.88 -31.04
CA GLU A 52 23.37 0.12 -30.14
C GLU A 52 24.27 1.04 -29.30
N ILE A 53 24.95 2.01 -29.93
CA ILE A 53 25.74 3.03 -29.22
C ILE A 53 24.88 3.84 -28.24
N LYS A 54 23.68 4.28 -28.65
CA LYS A 54 22.75 5.01 -27.77
C LYS A 54 22.32 4.15 -26.58
N THR A 55 22.13 2.85 -26.78
CA THR A 55 21.79 1.90 -25.71
C THR A 55 22.93 1.77 -24.71
N LEU A 56 24.16 1.57 -25.19
CA LEU A 56 25.35 1.46 -24.34
C LEU A 56 25.64 2.77 -23.58
N LEU A 57 25.45 3.93 -24.22
CA LEU A 57 25.51 5.24 -23.54
C LEU A 57 24.42 5.40 -22.48
N SER A 58 23.22 4.88 -22.73
CA SER A 58 22.11 4.93 -21.78
C SER A 58 22.37 4.06 -20.55
N ALA A 59 23.09 2.94 -20.70
CA ALA A 59 23.49 2.08 -19.58
C ALA A 59 24.37 2.79 -18.54
N LEU A 60 25.13 3.82 -18.96
CA LEU A 60 25.93 4.65 -18.04
C LEU A 60 25.08 5.56 -17.15
N LYS A 61 23.83 5.89 -17.54
CA LYS A 61 23.01 6.88 -16.82
C LYS A 61 22.63 6.46 -15.42
N GLY A 62 22.26 5.20 -15.22
CA GLY A 62 21.86 4.66 -13.92
C GLY A 62 22.92 4.90 -12.84
N PRO A 63 24.13 4.32 -12.99
CA PRO A 63 25.19 4.50 -12.00
C PRO A 63 25.65 5.95 -11.88
N VAL A 64 25.75 6.70 -12.99
CA VAL A 64 26.11 8.12 -12.95
C VAL A 64 25.08 8.94 -12.17
N LYS A 65 23.78 8.67 -12.34
CA LYS A 65 22.71 9.36 -11.61
C LYS A 65 22.80 9.09 -10.12
N THR A 66 22.96 7.83 -9.71
CA THR A 66 23.14 7.45 -8.30
C THR A 66 24.35 8.14 -7.69
N LEU A 67 25.47 8.19 -8.41
CA LEU A 67 26.70 8.86 -7.95
C LEU A 67 26.59 10.39 -7.99
N SER A 68 25.66 10.97 -8.75
CA SER A 68 25.34 12.39 -8.72
C SER A 68 24.23 12.77 -7.71
N ASP A 69 23.74 11.83 -6.92
CA ASP A 69 22.70 12.09 -5.90
C ASP A 69 23.34 12.26 -4.51
N TYR A 70 23.02 13.37 -3.84
CA TYR A 70 23.49 13.67 -2.48
C TYR A 70 23.12 12.60 -1.46
N SER A 71 21.92 12.03 -1.57
CA SER A 71 21.38 11.05 -0.62
C SER A 71 22.24 9.77 -0.55
N THR A 72 22.89 9.41 -1.66
CA THR A 72 23.84 8.29 -1.73
C THR A 72 25.01 8.47 -0.75
N TYR A 73 25.48 9.70 -0.53
CA TYR A 73 26.64 10.00 0.33
C TYR A 73 26.31 10.16 1.81
N ILE A 74 25.03 10.46 2.10
CA ILE A 74 24.50 10.53 3.46
C ILE A 74 23.72 9.28 3.85
N SER A 75 23.74 8.23 3.02
CA SER A 75 23.10 6.95 3.31
C SER A 75 23.65 6.32 4.59
N ARG A 76 22.76 5.59 5.28
CA ARG A 76 23.01 4.94 6.57
C ARG A 76 22.54 3.51 6.53
N LYS A 77 23.23 2.67 7.27
CA LYS A 77 22.80 1.31 7.58
C LYS A 77 22.77 1.11 9.08
N SER A 78 21.81 0.32 9.54
CA SER A 78 21.69 -0.15 10.91
C SER A 78 22.19 -1.59 11.01
N ASN A 79 22.86 -1.90 12.12
CA ASN A 79 23.10 -3.27 12.54
C ASN A 79 22.54 -3.41 13.96
N VAL A 80 21.70 -4.40 14.20
CA VAL A 80 21.10 -4.64 15.52
C VAL A 80 21.74 -5.86 16.16
N THR A 81 22.03 -5.78 17.46
CA THR A 81 22.50 -6.94 18.23
C THR A 81 21.32 -7.74 18.79
N GLY A 82 21.34 -9.06 18.59
CA GLY A 82 20.29 -9.97 19.08
C GLY A 82 19.01 -9.90 18.24
N ASP A 83 17.95 -10.55 18.74
CA ASP A 83 16.73 -10.81 17.98
C ASP A 83 15.49 -10.12 18.61
N ALA A 84 15.72 -9.16 19.51
CA ALA A 84 14.64 -8.48 20.24
C ALA A 84 13.92 -7.41 19.41
N LEU A 85 14.61 -6.85 18.41
CA LEU A 85 14.06 -5.86 17.50
C LEU A 85 14.80 -5.86 16.17
N SER A 86 14.14 -5.32 15.16
CA SER A 86 14.77 -4.90 13.92
C SER A 86 14.67 -3.38 13.77
N ALA A 87 15.61 -2.78 13.02
CA ALA A 87 15.63 -1.33 12.83
C ALA A 87 16.06 -0.97 11.41
N SER A 88 15.38 0.03 10.83
CA SER A 88 15.80 0.67 9.59
C SER A 88 16.08 2.15 9.83
N VAL A 89 17.07 2.69 9.12
CA VAL A 89 17.51 4.07 9.27
C VAL A 89 17.52 4.79 7.93
N GLY A 90 17.01 6.01 7.93
CA GLY A 90 17.01 6.91 6.79
C GLY A 90 18.37 7.57 6.58
N ALA A 91 18.56 8.11 5.38
CA ALA A 91 19.73 8.91 5.06
C ALA A 91 19.82 10.14 5.98
N GLY A 92 21.04 10.52 6.36
CA GLY A 92 21.30 11.69 7.20
C GLY A 92 21.15 11.49 8.70
N VAL A 93 20.57 10.35 9.16
CA VAL A 93 20.55 10.02 10.59
C VAL A 93 21.97 10.04 11.16
N PRO A 94 22.20 10.66 12.34
CA PRO A 94 23.53 10.69 12.96
C PRO A 94 24.11 9.30 13.18
N ILE A 95 25.42 9.16 12.97
CA ILE A 95 26.16 7.92 13.28
C ILE A 95 26.29 7.84 14.80
N GLN A 96 25.74 6.78 15.39
CA GLN A 96 25.73 6.54 16.82
C GLN A 96 25.30 5.10 17.12
N ASP A 97 25.57 4.65 18.34
CA ASP A 97 24.95 3.47 18.92
C ASP A 97 23.75 3.88 19.76
N ILE A 98 22.65 3.16 19.60
CA ILE A 98 21.39 3.37 20.33
C ILE A 98 21.13 2.14 21.16
N LYS A 99 20.98 2.31 22.48
CA LYS A 99 20.61 1.22 23.39
C LYS A 99 19.10 1.20 23.54
N VAL A 100 18.51 0.05 23.24
CA VAL A 100 17.08 -0.20 23.38
C VAL A 100 16.86 -1.39 24.30
N ASP A 101 16.22 -1.14 25.44
CA ASP A 101 15.77 -2.19 26.35
C ASP A 101 14.26 -2.36 26.15
N VAL A 102 13.81 -3.52 25.70
CA VAL A 102 12.39 -3.81 25.45
C VAL A 102 11.83 -4.54 26.66
N GLN A 103 10.97 -3.86 27.43
CA GLN A 103 10.36 -4.43 28.63
C GLN A 103 9.11 -5.25 28.29
N ASN A 104 8.23 -4.72 27.44
CA ASN A 104 6.97 -5.35 27.06
C ASN A 104 6.68 -5.11 25.57
N LEU A 105 6.04 -6.07 24.93
CA LEU A 105 5.50 -5.92 23.59
C LEU A 105 4.06 -5.43 23.63
N ALA A 106 3.66 -4.71 22.60
CA ALA A 106 2.26 -4.40 22.37
C ALA A 106 1.52 -5.70 22.02
N GLN A 107 0.37 -5.92 22.66
CA GLN A 107 -0.46 -7.10 22.48
C GLN A 107 -1.91 -6.69 22.17
N GLY A 108 -2.59 -7.50 21.38
CA GLY A 108 -4.05 -7.43 21.20
C GLY A 108 -4.79 -8.22 22.27
N ASP A 109 -6.09 -8.01 22.37
CA ASP A 109 -6.95 -8.72 23.32
C ASP A 109 -7.41 -10.05 22.72
N ILE A 110 -7.39 -11.12 23.52
CA ILE A 110 -7.87 -12.44 23.12
C ILE A 110 -8.80 -12.97 24.21
N ASN A 111 -10.05 -13.25 23.83
CA ASN A 111 -11.07 -13.69 24.76
C ASN A 111 -11.78 -14.95 24.26
N GLU A 112 -12.01 -15.91 25.14
CA GLU A 112 -13.04 -16.94 24.94
C GLU A 112 -14.41 -16.35 25.31
N LEU A 113 -15.44 -16.63 24.51
CA LEU A 113 -16.82 -16.21 24.77
C LEU A 113 -17.82 -17.36 24.59
N GLY A 114 -18.69 -17.58 25.56
CA GLY A 114 -19.74 -18.59 25.52
C GLY A 114 -19.23 -20.02 25.73
N ALA A 115 -20.15 -20.97 25.63
CA ALA A 115 -19.88 -22.38 25.83
C ALA A 115 -19.09 -23.02 24.66
N LYS A 116 -18.70 -24.28 24.84
CA LYS A 116 -18.13 -25.10 23.77
C LYS A 116 -19.21 -25.81 22.97
N PHE A 117 -18.93 -26.04 21.68
CA PHE A 117 -19.85 -26.67 20.74
C PHE A 117 -19.20 -27.86 20.00
N SER A 118 -20.03 -28.81 19.56
CA SER A 118 -19.63 -29.97 18.77
C SER A 118 -19.33 -29.62 17.31
N SER A 119 -19.99 -28.60 16.77
CA SER A 119 -19.88 -28.12 15.40
C SER A 119 -20.04 -26.60 15.30
N ARG A 120 -19.48 -26.00 14.24
CA ARG A 120 -19.68 -24.58 13.90
C ARG A 120 -21.14 -24.26 13.53
N ASN A 121 -21.89 -25.26 13.09
CA ASN A 121 -23.28 -25.14 12.68
C ASN A 121 -24.26 -25.42 13.82
N ASP A 122 -23.77 -25.69 15.03
CA ASP A 122 -24.65 -25.86 16.19
C ASP A 122 -25.26 -24.51 16.56
N ILE A 123 -26.51 -24.54 16.98
CA ILE A 123 -27.25 -23.34 17.37
C ILE A 123 -26.60 -22.75 18.63
N PHE A 124 -26.17 -21.50 18.52
CA PHE A 124 -25.58 -20.73 19.62
C PHE A 124 -26.64 -20.25 20.59
N SER A 125 -27.75 -19.70 20.08
CA SER A 125 -28.84 -19.17 20.90
C SER A 125 -30.21 -19.64 20.42
N GLN A 126 -31.09 -20.02 21.36
CA GLN A 126 -32.51 -20.33 21.10
C GLN A 126 -33.43 -19.11 21.30
N VAL A 127 -32.85 -17.96 21.68
CA VAL A 127 -33.56 -16.71 21.98
C VAL A 127 -32.91 -15.54 21.27
N ASP A 128 -33.69 -14.50 20.99
CA ASP A 128 -33.12 -13.21 20.59
C ASP A 128 -32.43 -12.58 21.81
N THR A 129 -31.23 -12.06 21.63
CA THR A 129 -30.48 -11.33 22.66
C THR A 129 -29.48 -10.38 22.00
N THR A 130 -28.73 -9.66 22.81
CA THR A 130 -27.69 -8.74 22.36
C THR A 130 -26.41 -9.03 23.12
N LEU A 131 -25.31 -9.30 22.42
CA LEU A 131 -23.97 -9.30 23.00
C LEU A 131 -23.49 -7.85 23.16
N LYS A 132 -23.10 -7.46 24.37
CA LYS A 132 -22.58 -6.11 24.66
C LYS A 132 -21.11 -6.16 25.02
N PHE A 133 -20.33 -5.27 24.43
CA PHE A 133 -18.96 -5.00 24.84
C PHE A 133 -18.51 -3.60 24.44
N TYR A 134 -17.46 -3.13 25.09
CA TYR A 134 -16.83 -1.84 24.87
C TYR A 134 -15.36 -2.03 24.51
N THR A 135 -14.89 -1.30 23.50
CA THR A 135 -13.48 -1.23 23.12
C THR A 135 -13.23 0.02 22.25
N GLN A 136 -12.01 0.52 22.19
CA GLN A 136 -11.65 1.69 21.37
C GLN A 136 -12.58 2.91 21.59
N ASN A 137 -12.97 3.19 22.84
CA ASN A 137 -13.89 4.27 23.20
C ASN A 137 -15.30 4.18 22.56
N LYS A 138 -15.76 2.96 22.25
CA LYS A 138 -17.07 2.73 21.62
C LYS A 138 -17.78 1.51 22.20
N ASP A 139 -19.08 1.68 22.47
CA ASP A 139 -19.98 0.58 22.81
C ASP A 139 -20.46 -0.15 21.55
N TYR A 140 -20.47 -1.47 21.62
CA TYR A 140 -21.01 -2.37 20.62
C TYR A 140 -22.15 -3.20 21.20
N ALA A 141 -23.20 -3.33 20.40
CA ALA A 141 -24.39 -4.12 20.69
C ALA A 141 -24.66 -5.02 19.47
N VAL A 142 -24.27 -6.29 19.57
CA VAL A 142 -24.40 -7.26 18.48
C VAL A 142 -25.68 -8.06 18.68
N ASP A 143 -26.66 -7.84 17.80
CA ASP A 143 -27.91 -8.58 17.80
C ASP A 143 -27.70 -10.05 17.46
N ILE A 144 -28.07 -10.94 18.38
CA ILE A 144 -28.08 -12.38 18.19
C ILE A 144 -29.53 -12.84 18.08
N LYS A 145 -29.91 -13.45 16.96
CA LYS A 145 -31.27 -13.95 16.74
C LYS A 145 -31.39 -15.41 17.13
N ALA A 146 -32.58 -15.81 17.58
CA ALA A 146 -32.90 -17.21 17.85
C ALA A 146 -32.61 -18.07 16.61
N GLY A 147 -31.88 -19.17 16.82
CA GLY A 147 -31.45 -20.10 15.78
C GLY A 147 -30.12 -19.77 15.11
N MET A 148 -29.48 -18.63 15.40
CA MET A 148 -28.13 -18.34 14.92
C MET A 148 -27.15 -19.42 15.37
N THR A 149 -26.30 -19.88 14.45
CA THR A 149 -25.25 -20.86 14.73
C THR A 149 -24.01 -20.20 15.34
N LEU A 150 -23.11 -20.99 15.91
CA LEU A 150 -21.81 -20.52 16.39
C LEU A 150 -21.05 -19.73 15.30
N GLY A 151 -21.09 -20.20 14.04
CA GLY A 151 -20.52 -19.51 12.89
C GLY A 151 -21.18 -18.16 12.60
N ASP A 152 -22.51 -18.09 12.66
CA ASP A 152 -23.26 -16.86 12.40
C ASP A 152 -22.95 -15.78 13.45
N VAL A 153 -22.82 -16.17 14.72
CA VAL A 153 -22.46 -15.25 15.82
C VAL A 153 -21.04 -14.71 15.64
N ALA A 154 -20.09 -15.57 15.30
CA ALA A 154 -18.70 -15.17 15.01
C ALA A 154 -18.64 -14.13 13.87
N GLN A 155 -19.39 -14.37 12.79
CA GLN A 155 -19.47 -13.41 11.68
C GLN A 155 -20.16 -12.11 12.09
N SER A 156 -21.25 -12.18 12.86
CA SER A 156 -22.01 -11.00 13.32
C SER A 156 -21.16 -10.07 14.18
N ILE A 157 -20.27 -10.60 15.03
CA ILE A 157 -19.30 -9.80 15.80
C ILE A 157 -18.34 -9.06 14.87
N THR A 158 -17.82 -9.77 13.87
CA THR A 158 -16.87 -9.21 12.90
C THR A 158 -17.52 -8.12 12.05
N ASP A 159 -18.75 -8.35 11.60
CA ASP A 159 -19.51 -7.39 10.78
C ASP A 159 -19.90 -6.14 11.58
N ALA A 160 -20.38 -6.31 12.83
CA ALA A 160 -20.80 -5.20 13.69
C ALA A 160 -19.66 -4.25 14.07
N THR A 161 -18.42 -4.73 14.06
CA THR A 161 -17.23 -3.95 14.38
C THR A 161 -16.41 -3.56 13.15
N ASN A 162 -16.87 -3.86 11.94
CA ASN A 162 -16.13 -3.64 10.69
C ASN A 162 -14.72 -4.30 10.71
N GLY A 163 -14.59 -5.42 11.41
CA GLY A 163 -13.33 -6.17 11.55
C GLY A 163 -12.34 -5.60 12.56
N GLU A 164 -12.70 -4.59 13.36
CA GLU A 164 -11.86 -4.12 14.47
C GLU A 164 -11.81 -5.14 15.62
N VAL A 165 -12.91 -5.88 15.82
CA VAL A 165 -12.99 -7.05 16.69
C VAL A 165 -13.43 -8.25 15.86
N MET A 166 -12.61 -9.29 15.83
CA MET A 166 -12.87 -10.50 15.04
C MET A 166 -13.53 -11.56 15.92
N GLY A 167 -14.71 -12.02 15.49
CA GLY A 167 -15.31 -13.25 15.99
C GLY A 167 -14.73 -14.45 15.25
N ILE A 168 -14.02 -15.33 15.94
CA ILE A 168 -13.28 -16.45 15.36
C ILE A 168 -13.71 -17.73 16.04
N VAL A 169 -13.98 -18.79 15.27
CA VAL A 169 -14.27 -20.11 15.85
C VAL A 169 -12.99 -20.96 15.92
N MET A 170 -12.45 -21.14 17.12
CA MET A 170 -11.22 -21.89 17.37
C MET A 170 -11.51 -23.32 17.85
N LYS A 171 -10.68 -24.28 17.43
CA LYS A 171 -10.70 -25.65 17.94
C LYS A 171 -9.77 -25.77 19.16
N THR A 172 -10.31 -26.09 20.34
CA THR A 172 -9.58 -26.16 21.63
C THR A 172 -9.44 -27.58 22.21
N GLY A 173 -10.09 -28.58 21.59
CA GLY A 173 -10.05 -29.99 22.02
C GLY A 173 -11.12 -30.37 23.05
N GLY A 174 -11.36 -31.67 23.24
CA GLY A 174 -12.47 -32.24 24.02
C GLY A 174 -13.61 -32.78 23.17
N ASN A 175 -14.70 -33.23 23.80
CA ASN A 175 -15.90 -33.76 23.11
C ASN A 175 -16.61 -32.67 22.29
N ASP A 176 -16.66 -31.44 22.82
CA ASP A 176 -17.13 -30.24 22.14
C ASP A 176 -15.94 -29.33 21.84
N PRO A 177 -15.30 -29.44 20.67
CA PRO A 177 -13.98 -28.86 20.47
C PRO A 177 -14.03 -27.40 20.01
N TYR A 178 -15.19 -26.86 19.63
CA TYR A 178 -15.28 -25.50 19.06
C TYR A 178 -15.63 -24.46 20.12
N GLN A 179 -14.81 -23.40 20.21
CA GLN A 179 -14.97 -22.26 21.10
C GLN A 179 -15.05 -20.97 20.26
N LEU A 180 -15.97 -20.06 20.61
CA LEU A 180 -15.95 -18.71 20.06
C LEU A 180 -14.84 -17.91 20.74
N MET A 181 -14.00 -17.29 19.93
CA MET A 181 -12.96 -16.36 20.30
C MET A 181 -13.34 -14.95 19.85
N VAL A 182 -13.08 -13.95 20.67
CA VAL A 182 -13.31 -12.53 20.38
C VAL A 182 -11.98 -11.81 20.55
N ASN A 183 -11.36 -11.47 19.43
CA ASN A 183 -9.99 -10.97 19.39
C ASN A 183 -9.93 -9.60 18.74
N THR A 184 -9.09 -8.70 19.23
CA THR A 184 -8.86 -7.43 18.52
C THR A 184 -7.92 -7.59 17.34
N LYS A 185 -8.15 -6.77 16.31
CA LYS A 185 -7.25 -6.65 15.17
C LYS A 185 -5.95 -5.93 15.54
N ASN A 186 -6.05 -4.91 16.39
CA ASN A 186 -4.95 -4.05 16.79
C ASN A 186 -4.44 -4.39 18.20
N THR A 187 -3.18 -4.03 18.45
CA THR A 187 -2.53 -4.09 19.76
C THR A 187 -2.76 -2.80 20.55
N GLY A 188 -2.36 -2.77 21.82
CA GLY A 188 -2.38 -1.56 22.64
C GLY A 188 -3.46 -1.59 23.72
N GLU A 189 -3.24 -0.88 24.82
CA GLU A 189 -4.11 -0.88 26.00
C GLU A 189 -5.55 -0.47 25.67
N ASP A 190 -5.74 0.48 24.74
CA ASP A 190 -7.05 1.00 24.36
C ASP A 190 -7.91 -0.01 23.56
N ASN A 191 -7.29 -1.12 23.12
CA ASN A 191 -7.97 -2.22 22.43
C ASN A 191 -8.47 -3.32 23.37
N ARG A 192 -8.42 -3.15 24.69
CA ARG A 192 -9.05 -4.11 25.61
C ARG A 192 -10.56 -4.23 25.33
N VAL A 193 -11.11 -5.44 25.45
CA VAL A 193 -12.53 -5.69 25.26
C VAL A 193 -13.20 -5.86 26.63
N TYR A 194 -14.09 -4.94 26.96
CA TYR A 194 -14.86 -4.94 28.21
C TYR A 194 -16.29 -5.40 27.92
N PHE A 195 -16.60 -6.66 28.21
CA PHE A 195 -17.95 -7.22 28.04
C PHE A 195 -18.94 -6.62 29.05
N GLY A 196 -20.22 -6.54 28.69
CA GLY A 196 -21.27 -6.08 29.58
C GLY A 196 -21.33 -4.56 29.75
N SER A 197 -21.26 -4.09 31.00
CA SER A 197 -21.45 -2.69 31.36
C SER A 197 -20.15 -2.08 31.88
N HIS A 198 -19.96 -0.78 31.68
CA HIS A 198 -18.79 -0.07 32.19
C HIS A 198 -19.09 1.37 32.56
N LEU A 199 -18.28 1.91 33.48
CA LEU A 199 -18.14 3.35 33.71
C LEU A 199 -16.67 3.73 33.60
N GLN A 200 -16.39 4.75 32.81
CA GLN A 200 -15.04 5.29 32.64
C GLN A 200 -14.91 6.67 33.30
N SER A 201 -13.79 6.89 33.96
CA SER A 201 -13.36 8.18 34.48
C SER A 201 -12.21 8.76 33.67
N THR A 202 -12.03 10.07 33.76
CA THR A 202 -10.82 10.75 33.28
C THR A 202 -10.42 11.80 34.29
N LEU A 203 -9.28 11.59 34.95
CA LEU A 203 -8.73 12.57 35.89
C LEU A 203 -7.93 13.63 35.14
N THR A 204 -8.12 14.89 35.57
CA THR A 204 -7.45 16.05 34.96
C THR A 204 -6.52 16.80 35.92
N ASN A 205 -6.44 16.37 37.20
CA ASN A 205 -5.62 17.01 38.22
C ASN A 205 -4.98 15.98 39.17
N LYS A 206 -3.98 16.44 39.93
CA LYS A 206 -3.20 15.64 40.88
C LYS A 206 -3.47 15.99 42.34
N ASN A 207 -4.49 16.83 42.58
CA ASN A 207 -4.78 17.40 43.89
C ASN A 207 -5.01 16.30 44.94
N ALA A 208 -4.74 16.62 46.20
CA ALA A 208 -5.10 15.75 47.32
C ALA A 208 -6.59 15.35 47.26
N LEU A 209 -6.90 14.15 47.74
CA LEU A 209 -8.23 13.56 47.72
C LEU A 209 -8.50 12.91 49.08
N SER A 210 -9.55 13.37 49.75
CA SER A 210 -10.07 12.80 50.99
C SER A 210 -11.50 12.36 50.71
N LEU A 211 -11.75 11.06 50.81
CA LEU A 211 -13.05 10.42 50.66
C LEU A 211 -13.41 9.79 52.00
N GLY A 212 -14.39 10.38 52.66
CA GLY A 212 -14.91 9.88 53.92
C GLY A 212 -16.43 9.85 53.93
N VAL A 213 -16.98 10.30 55.05
CA VAL A 213 -18.42 10.44 55.26
C VAL A 213 -18.72 11.93 55.39
N ASP A 214 -19.77 12.40 54.73
CA ASP A 214 -20.22 13.78 54.81
C ASP A 214 -20.86 14.10 56.18
N GLY A 215 -21.15 15.38 56.42
CA GLY A 215 -21.78 15.83 57.65
C GLY A 215 -23.20 15.27 57.91
N SER A 216 -23.78 14.57 56.94
CA SER A 216 -25.09 13.89 57.05
C SER A 216 -24.97 12.39 57.33
N GLY A 217 -23.75 11.86 57.44
CA GLY A 217 -23.52 10.43 57.66
C GLY A 217 -23.54 9.59 56.38
N LYS A 218 -23.54 10.20 55.19
CA LYS A 218 -23.48 9.50 53.90
C LYS A 218 -22.06 9.50 53.34
N SER A 219 -21.69 8.44 52.63
CA SER A 219 -20.38 8.39 51.98
C SER A 219 -20.24 9.48 50.93
N GLU A 220 -19.09 10.15 50.92
CA GLU A 220 -18.78 11.19 49.93
C GLU A 220 -18.57 10.60 48.54
N VAL A 221 -18.15 9.33 48.47
CA VAL A 221 -18.19 8.47 47.29
C VAL A 221 -18.65 7.07 47.70
N SER A 222 -19.58 6.53 46.93
CA SER A 222 -19.98 5.13 47.01
C SER A 222 -20.23 4.57 45.62
N LEU A 223 -20.10 3.26 45.51
CA LEU A 223 -20.22 2.52 44.28
C LEU A 223 -21.39 1.55 44.42
N ASN A 224 -22.40 1.70 43.57
CA ASN A 224 -23.62 0.91 43.60
C ASN A 224 -23.61 -0.08 42.42
N LEU A 225 -23.59 -1.37 42.74
CA LEU A 225 -23.43 -2.47 41.78
C LEU A 225 -24.38 -3.61 42.13
N LYS A 226 -24.62 -4.49 41.16
CA LYS A 226 -25.34 -5.75 41.39
C LYS A 226 -24.44 -6.77 42.11
N GLY A 227 -24.82 -7.18 43.32
CA GLY A 227 -24.12 -8.20 44.10
C GLY A 227 -24.32 -9.62 43.59
N ALA A 228 -23.66 -10.58 44.23
CA ALA A 228 -23.79 -12.01 43.92
C ALA A 228 -25.22 -12.55 44.18
N ASP A 229 -26.00 -11.87 45.02
CA ASP A 229 -27.42 -12.16 45.29
C ASP A 229 -28.38 -11.62 44.22
N GLY A 230 -27.85 -10.87 43.24
CA GLY A 230 -28.61 -10.26 42.17
C GLY A 230 -29.30 -8.95 42.53
N ASN A 231 -29.06 -8.38 43.71
CA ASN A 231 -29.61 -7.07 44.12
C ASN A 231 -28.55 -5.97 44.01
N MET A 232 -28.98 -4.71 43.93
CA MET A 232 -28.06 -3.57 44.00
C MET A 232 -27.61 -3.35 45.44
N HIS A 233 -26.29 -3.26 45.66
CA HIS A 233 -25.68 -2.91 46.94
C HIS A 233 -24.74 -1.72 46.76
N GLU A 234 -24.75 -0.84 47.77
CA GLU A 234 -23.94 0.37 47.80
C GLU A 234 -22.71 0.16 48.67
N VAL A 235 -21.53 0.28 48.08
CA VAL A 235 -20.23 0.06 48.72
C VAL A 235 -19.53 1.40 48.93
N PRO A 236 -19.25 1.80 50.18
CA PRO A 236 -18.60 3.06 50.46
C PRO A 236 -17.11 3.00 50.09
N ILE A 237 -16.60 4.04 49.43
CA ILE A 237 -15.17 4.14 49.07
C ILE A 237 -14.48 5.14 49.99
N MET A 238 -13.53 4.64 50.79
CA MET A 238 -12.76 5.43 51.73
C MET A 238 -11.32 5.57 51.24
N LEU A 239 -10.81 6.80 51.17
CA LEU A 239 -9.45 7.07 50.71
C LEU A 239 -8.94 8.40 51.26
N GLU A 240 -7.80 8.37 51.94
CA GLU A 240 -7.05 9.57 52.30
C GLU A 240 -5.75 9.59 51.49
N LEU A 241 -5.65 10.54 50.57
CA LEU A 241 -4.52 10.65 49.64
C LEU A 241 -4.01 12.10 49.60
N PRO A 242 -2.72 12.34 49.91
CA PRO A 242 -2.12 13.66 49.70
C PRO A 242 -1.99 13.97 48.19
N GLU A 243 -1.48 15.16 47.86
CA GLU A 243 -1.17 15.50 46.47
C GLU A 243 -0.24 14.46 45.84
N SER A 244 -0.60 13.97 44.66
CA SER A 244 0.10 12.87 43.98
C SER A 244 1.16 13.39 43.01
N ALA A 245 2.26 12.65 42.80
CA ALA A 245 3.30 13.10 41.86
C ALA A 245 2.83 13.02 40.39
N SER A 246 1.91 12.10 40.07
CA SER A 246 1.29 11.95 38.75
C SER A 246 -0.18 11.54 38.83
N ILE A 247 -0.93 11.79 37.75
CA ILE A 247 -2.34 11.34 37.61
C ILE A 247 -2.39 9.81 37.68
N LYS A 248 -1.44 9.12 37.05
CA LYS A 248 -1.28 7.66 37.12
C LYS A 248 -1.22 7.14 38.55
N GLN A 249 -0.40 7.75 39.41
CA GLN A 249 -0.32 7.34 40.81
C GLN A 249 -1.64 7.57 41.57
N LYS A 250 -2.32 8.69 41.30
CA LYS A 250 -3.63 8.99 41.88
C LYS A 250 -4.68 7.94 41.46
N ASN A 251 -4.77 7.62 40.18
CA ASN A 251 -5.68 6.58 39.69
C ASN A 251 -5.35 5.19 40.24
N THR A 252 -4.08 4.80 40.33
CA THR A 252 -3.69 3.53 40.97
C THR A 252 -4.11 3.49 42.44
N ALA A 253 -4.04 4.61 43.16
CA ALA A 253 -4.52 4.66 44.55
C ALA A 253 -6.06 4.52 44.63
N ILE A 254 -6.80 5.20 43.74
CA ILE A 254 -8.26 5.08 43.66
C ILE A 254 -8.69 3.67 43.26
N GLN A 255 -8.04 3.07 42.25
CA GLN A 255 -8.24 1.68 41.84
C GLN A 255 -8.13 0.75 43.03
N LYS A 256 -7.01 0.80 43.76
CA LYS A 256 -6.78 -0.05 44.94
C LYS A 256 -7.81 0.17 46.03
N ALA A 257 -8.25 1.42 46.26
CA ALA A 257 -9.28 1.70 47.26
C ALA A 257 -10.63 1.07 46.88
N ILE A 258 -11.00 1.13 45.59
CA ILE A 258 -12.23 0.50 45.09
C ILE A 258 -12.12 -1.03 45.15
N GLU A 259 -11.02 -1.61 44.67
CA GLU A 259 -10.77 -3.06 44.74
C GLU A 259 -10.84 -3.56 46.18
N GLN A 260 -10.15 -2.91 47.12
CA GLN A 260 -10.20 -3.28 48.53
C GLN A 260 -11.59 -3.15 49.13
N ALA A 261 -12.37 -2.14 48.77
CA ALA A 261 -13.73 -1.99 49.27
C ALA A 261 -14.63 -3.15 48.80
N LEU A 262 -14.51 -3.55 47.53
CA LEU A 262 -15.28 -4.65 46.94
C LEU A 262 -14.80 -6.03 47.45
N GLU A 263 -13.50 -6.23 47.62
CA GLU A 263 -12.93 -7.48 48.18
C GLU A 263 -13.35 -7.72 49.65
N ASN A 264 -13.59 -6.65 50.41
CA ASN A 264 -14.03 -6.72 51.80
C ASN A 264 -15.54 -6.87 51.95
N ASP A 265 -16.33 -6.63 50.90
CA ASP A 265 -17.79 -6.79 50.93
C ASP A 265 -18.19 -8.22 50.54
N PRO A 266 -18.96 -8.95 51.38
CA PRO A 266 -19.40 -10.31 51.08
C PRO A 266 -20.20 -10.47 49.78
N ASN A 267 -20.87 -9.41 49.31
CA ASN A 267 -21.66 -9.45 48.09
C ASN A 267 -20.82 -9.34 46.81
N PHE A 268 -19.56 -8.89 46.91
CA PHE A 268 -18.69 -8.57 45.76
C PHE A 268 -17.37 -9.31 45.74
N LYS A 269 -16.91 -9.83 46.88
CA LYS A 269 -15.63 -10.55 46.99
C LYS A 269 -15.42 -11.62 45.90
N ASP A 270 -16.42 -12.48 45.69
CA ASP A 270 -16.31 -13.56 44.70
C ASP A 270 -16.39 -13.03 43.25
N LEU A 271 -17.07 -11.90 43.03
CA LEU A 271 -17.21 -11.24 41.73
C LEU A 271 -15.93 -10.52 41.30
N ILE A 272 -15.14 -10.01 42.25
CA ILE A 272 -13.79 -9.53 41.99
C ILE A 272 -12.85 -10.71 41.74
N ALA A 273 -12.93 -11.74 42.59
CA ALA A 273 -12.02 -12.90 42.51
C ALA A 273 -12.18 -13.71 41.21
N ASN A 274 -13.39 -13.83 40.68
CA ASN A 274 -13.65 -14.50 39.40
C ASN A 274 -13.51 -13.56 38.18
N GLY A 275 -13.31 -12.25 38.41
CA GLY A 275 -13.15 -11.23 37.38
C GLY A 275 -14.46 -10.83 36.67
N ASP A 276 -15.63 -11.14 37.22
CA ASP A 276 -16.91 -10.59 36.74
C ASP A 276 -16.93 -9.07 36.91
N ILE A 277 -16.37 -8.57 38.00
CA ILE A 277 -16.14 -7.16 38.24
C ILE A 277 -14.64 -6.89 38.21
N SER A 278 -14.24 -5.86 37.47
CA SER A 278 -12.85 -5.43 37.39
C SER A 278 -12.74 -3.92 37.36
N ILE A 279 -11.66 -3.41 37.95
CA ILE A 279 -11.30 -2.00 37.89
C ILE A 279 -9.93 -1.94 37.23
N ASP A 280 -9.88 -1.33 36.06
CA ASP A 280 -8.66 -1.24 35.27
C ASP A 280 -8.26 0.22 35.07
N THR A 281 -6.97 0.47 34.87
CA THR A 281 -6.49 1.72 34.30
C THR A 281 -6.41 1.65 32.78
N LEU A 282 -6.67 2.78 32.14
CA LEU A 282 -6.57 2.99 30.68
C LEU A 282 -5.78 4.26 30.35
N HIS A 283 -5.45 4.46 29.07
CA HIS A 283 -4.76 5.63 28.55
C HIS A 283 -3.46 5.93 29.32
N GLY A 284 -2.64 4.90 29.56
CA GLY A 284 -1.37 5.05 30.27
C GLY A 284 -1.51 5.35 31.78
N GLY A 285 -2.72 5.26 32.33
CA GLY A 285 -3.03 5.51 33.74
C GLY A 285 -3.84 6.77 34.02
N GLU A 286 -4.30 7.49 32.99
CA GLU A 286 -5.08 8.73 33.17
C GLU A 286 -6.58 8.48 33.41
N SER A 287 -7.06 7.30 33.04
CA SER A 287 -8.46 6.89 33.16
C SER A 287 -8.60 5.64 34.02
N LEU A 288 -9.73 5.51 34.72
CA LEU A 288 -10.18 4.26 35.30
C LEU A 288 -11.41 3.76 34.55
N ILE A 289 -11.55 2.45 34.44
CA ILE A 289 -12.76 1.81 33.97
C ILE A 289 -13.20 0.76 34.99
N ILE A 290 -14.44 0.90 35.45
CA ILE A 290 -15.12 -0.14 36.24
C ILE A 290 -15.96 -0.92 35.25
N ASN A 291 -15.75 -2.23 35.17
CA ASN A 291 -16.47 -3.10 34.27
C ASN A 291 -17.19 -4.20 35.06
N ASP A 292 -18.45 -4.47 34.70
CA ASP A 292 -19.20 -5.65 35.13
C ASP A 292 -19.58 -6.47 33.89
N ARG A 293 -18.91 -7.62 33.74
CA ARG A 293 -19.08 -8.54 32.61
C ARG A 293 -20.47 -9.11 32.52
N ARG A 294 -21.21 -9.16 33.63
CA ARG A 294 -22.59 -9.64 33.68
C ARG A 294 -23.56 -8.60 33.12
N GLY A 295 -23.12 -7.35 32.98
CA GLY A 295 -23.89 -6.26 32.40
C GLY A 295 -24.88 -5.62 33.37
N GLY A 296 -24.71 -5.84 34.67
CA GLY A 296 -25.50 -5.18 35.71
C GLY A 296 -25.23 -3.67 35.73
N ASN A 297 -26.16 -2.91 36.30
CA ASN A 297 -25.99 -1.46 36.40
C ASN A 297 -24.81 -1.11 37.33
N ILE A 298 -24.07 -0.08 36.94
CA ILE A 298 -22.98 0.50 37.72
C ILE A 298 -23.33 1.96 37.97
N GLU A 299 -23.35 2.39 39.23
CA GLU A 299 -23.52 3.79 39.59
C GLU A 299 -22.44 4.23 40.57
N ILE A 300 -21.99 5.48 40.44
CA ILE A 300 -21.11 6.15 41.39
C ILE A 300 -21.90 7.30 42.00
N LYS A 301 -22.07 7.24 43.32
CA LYS A 301 -22.85 8.19 44.11
C LYS A 301 -21.95 8.99 45.03
N GLY A 302 -22.53 10.00 45.66
CA GLY A 302 -21.87 10.84 46.65
C GLY A 302 -21.46 12.22 46.12
N SER A 303 -21.24 13.15 47.04
CA SER A 303 -20.93 14.56 46.76
C SER A 303 -19.62 14.75 46.00
N LYS A 304 -18.65 13.82 46.17
CA LYS A 304 -17.31 13.86 45.57
C LYS A 304 -17.13 12.91 44.38
N ALA A 305 -18.18 12.26 43.88
CA ALA A 305 -18.10 11.37 42.71
C ALA A 305 -17.41 12.01 41.49
N LYS A 306 -17.66 13.31 41.26
CA LYS A 306 -17.05 14.08 40.16
C LYS A 306 -15.56 14.32 40.35
N GLU A 307 -15.05 14.31 41.59
CA GLU A 307 -13.61 14.48 41.86
C GLU A 307 -12.79 13.27 41.38
N LEU A 308 -13.46 12.12 41.17
CA LEU A 308 -12.86 10.93 40.56
C LEU A 308 -12.84 10.97 39.03
N GLY A 309 -13.39 12.02 38.41
CA GLY A 309 -13.35 12.22 36.96
C GLY A 309 -14.40 11.47 36.16
N PHE A 310 -15.44 10.91 36.81
CA PHE A 310 -16.56 10.28 36.11
C PHE A 310 -17.51 11.35 35.55
N LEU A 311 -17.55 11.47 34.21
CA LEU A 311 -18.48 12.35 33.51
C LEU A 311 -19.90 11.79 33.54
N GLN A 312 -20.03 10.46 33.40
CA GLN A 312 -21.25 9.71 33.64
C GLN A 312 -21.11 8.99 34.97
N THR A 313 -22.12 9.13 35.82
CA THR A 313 -22.15 8.51 37.16
C THR A 313 -23.05 7.29 37.22
N ALA A 314 -23.65 6.88 36.10
CA ALA A 314 -24.47 5.69 36.00
C ALA A 314 -24.39 5.12 34.58
N THR A 315 -24.34 3.79 34.46
CA THR A 315 -24.52 3.10 33.17
C THR A 315 -25.92 3.33 32.64
N GLN A 316 -26.05 3.45 31.31
CA GLN A 316 -27.37 3.44 30.69
C GLN A 316 -27.93 2.02 30.67
N GLU A 317 -29.13 1.84 31.24
CA GLU A 317 -29.91 0.62 31.03
C GLU A 317 -30.23 0.48 29.53
N SER A 318 -29.97 -0.71 29.00
CA SER A 318 -30.31 -1.01 27.61
C SER A 318 -31.76 -1.44 27.52
N ASP A 319 -32.46 -0.92 26.53
CA ASP A 319 -33.79 -1.40 26.15
C ASP A 319 -33.74 -2.89 25.79
N LEU A 320 -34.68 -3.68 26.32
CA LEU A 320 -34.81 -5.12 26.08
C LEU A 320 -35.33 -5.41 24.66
N LEU A 321 -36.35 -4.66 24.22
CA LEU A 321 -36.90 -4.81 22.88
C LEU A 321 -37.37 -3.47 22.32
N LYS A 322 -36.91 -3.17 21.11
CA LYS A 322 -37.38 -2.07 20.27
C LYS A 322 -38.09 -2.63 19.04
N SER A 323 -39.29 -2.13 18.77
CA SER A 323 -40.04 -2.48 17.55
C SER A 323 -39.28 -2.07 16.28
N SER A 324 -39.37 -2.87 15.22
CA SER A 324 -38.66 -2.62 13.95
C SER A 324 -39.23 -1.43 13.16
N ARG A 325 -40.47 -1.03 13.46
CA ARG A 325 -41.22 0.04 12.80
C ARG A 325 -42.14 0.72 13.81
N THR A 326 -42.61 1.90 13.47
CA THR A 326 -43.73 2.52 14.19
C THR A 326 -44.97 1.64 14.06
N ILE A 327 -45.80 1.61 15.10
CA ILE A 327 -47.03 0.81 15.10
C ILE A 327 -47.95 1.31 13.99
N LYS A 328 -48.50 0.39 13.20
CA LYS A 328 -49.38 0.74 12.08
C LYS A 328 -50.60 1.55 12.54
N GLU A 329 -50.95 2.56 11.77
CA GLU A 329 -52.15 3.38 11.97
C GLU A 329 -53.44 2.61 11.64
N GLY A 330 -54.57 3.13 12.11
CA GLY A 330 -55.88 2.55 11.96
C GLY A 330 -56.13 1.39 12.92
N LYS A 331 -57.14 0.58 12.59
CA LYS A 331 -57.58 -0.50 13.48
C LYS A 331 -56.70 -1.73 13.35
N LEU A 332 -56.24 -2.24 14.49
CA LEU A 332 -55.55 -3.51 14.62
C LEU A 332 -56.51 -4.55 15.22
N GLU A 333 -56.32 -5.82 14.88
CA GLU A 333 -57.22 -6.91 15.27
C GLU A 333 -56.45 -8.06 15.94
N GLY A 334 -57.18 -8.86 16.73
CA GLY A 334 -56.65 -10.06 17.38
C GLY A 334 -55.96 -9.82 18.72
N VAL A 335 -55.63 -10.92 19.38
CA VAL A 335 -55.02 -10.93 20.72
C VAL A 335 -53.55 -11.36 20.65
N ILE A 336 -52.68 -10.58 21.29
CA ILE A 336 -51.27 -10.96 21.50
C ILE A 336 -51.02 -11.18 23.00
N SER A 337 -49.91 -11.84 23.34
CA SER A 337 -49.43 -11.92 24.71
C SER A 337 -47.95 -11.57 24.84
N LEU A 338 -47.63 -10.89 25.94
CA LEU A 338 -46.28 -10.58 26.40
C LEU A 338 -46.10 -11.25 27.75
N ASN A 339 -45.18 -12.21 27.85
CA ASN A 339 -45.01 -13.06 29.04
C ASN A 339 -46.32 -13.70 29.50
N GLY A 340 -47.17 -14.12 28.55
CA GLY A 340 -48.50 -14.70 28.81
C GLY A 340 -49.60 -13.67 29.16
N GLN A 341 -49.25 -12.39 29.34
CA GLN A 341 -50.21 -11.33 29.63
C GLN A 341 -50.87 -10.85 28.32
N LYS A 342 -52.18 -11.08 28.20
CA LYS A 342 -52.94 -10.81 26.97
C LYS A 342 -53.23 -9.31 26.76
N LEU A 343 -53.17 -8.90 25.49
CA LEU A 343 -53.51 -7.58 24.97
C LEU A 343 -54.46 -7.78 23.79
N ASP A 344 -55.69 -7.29 23.91
CA ASP A 344 -56.69 -7.29 22.83
C ASP A 344 -56.51 -6.02 21.99
N LEU A 345 -55.91 -6.15 20.81
CA LEU A 345 -55.58 -5.01 19.95
C LEU A 345 -56.83 -4.33 19.39
N LYS A 346 -57.93 -5.07 19.23
CA LYS A 346 -59.21 -4.53 18.76
C LYS A 346 -59.84 -3.59 19.78
N ALA A 347 -59.67 -3.89 21.07
CA ALA A 347 -60.14 -3.04 22.16
C ALA A 347 -59.28 -1.78 22.35
N LEU A 348 -58.00 -1.85 21.97
CA LEU A 348 -57.02 -0.77 22.15
C LEU A 348 -56.96 0.22 20.98
N THR A 349 -57.40 -0.17 19.78
CA THR A 349 -57.21 0.61 18.54
C THR A 349 -58.53 0.86 17.80
N LYS A 350 -58.58 1.90 16.96
CA LYS A 350 -59.77 2.32 16.19
C LYS A 350 -59.39 2.66 14.75
N GLU A 351 -60.35 2.62 13.82
CA GLU A 351 -60.11 2.85 12.39
C GLU A 351 -59.44 4.20 12.06
N GLY A 352 -59.71 5.24 12.86
CA GLY A 352 -59.13 6.57 12.68
C GLY A 352 -57.88 6.87 13.52
N ASN A 353 -57.37 5.92 14.31
CA ASN A 353 -56.19 6.17 15.14
C ASN A 353 -54.96 6.38 14.26
N THR A 354 -54.15 7.39 14.60
CA THR A 354 -52.79 7.53 14.10
C THR A 354 -51.88 6.45 14.66
N SER A 355 -50.70 6.28 14.03
CA SER A 355 -49.61 5.43 14.53
C SER A 355 -49.23 5.76 15.99
N GLU A 356 -49.23 7.04 16.32
CA GLU A 356 -48.88 7.55 17.64
C GLU A 356 -49.95 7.19 18.69
N GLU A 357 -51.23 7.45 18.38
CA GLU A 357 -52.34 7.10 19.27
C GLU A 357 -52.41 5.59 19.55
N ASN A 358 -52.15 4.76 18.53
CA ASN A 358 -52.06 3.31 18.72
C ASN A 358 -50.88 2.93 19.62
N THR A 359 -49.73 3.57 19.45
CA THR A 359 -48.54 3.34 20.29
C THR A 359 -48.81 3.70 21.74
N ASP A 360 -49.43 4.85 22.00
CA ASP A 360 -49.74 5.32 23.34
C ASP A 360 -50.77 4.43 24.04
N ALA A 361 -51.81 3.98 23.32
CA ALA A 361 -52.81 3.05 23.87
C ALA A 361 -52.18 1.69 24.25
N ILE A 362 -51.29 1.18 23.41
CA ILE A 362 -50.58 -0.08 23.69
C ILE A 362 -49.60 0.08 24.85
N ILE A 363 -48.86 1.20 24.92
CA ILE A 363 -47.97 1.52 26.04
C ILE A 363 -48.73 1.52 27.37
N GLN A 364 -49.88 2.19 27.44
CA GLN A 364 -50.71 2.21 28.65
C GLN A 364 -51.15 0.80 29.05
N ALA A 365 -51.55 -0.02 28.08
CA ALA A 365 -51.97 -1.38 28.33
C ALA A 365 -50.82 -2.30 28.80
N ILE A 366 -49.60 -2.08 28.31
CA ILE A 366 -48.40 -2.81 28.76
C ILE A 366 -47.98 -2.33 30.15
N ASN A 367 -47.98 -1.03 30.44
CA ASN A 367 -47.61 -0.50 31.76
C ASN A 367 -48.58 -0.89 32.88
N ALA A 368 -49.81 -1.29 32.54
CA ALA A 368 -50.76 -1.86 33.49
C ALA A 368 -50.46 -3.34 33.85
N LYS A 369 -49.49 -3.97 33.18
CA LYS A 369 -49.07 -5.36 33.41
C LYS A 369 -47.92 -5.42 34.42
N GLU A 370 -48.03 -6.29 35.43
CA GLU A 370 -46.97 -6.43 36.41
C GLU A 370 -45.68 -6.92 35.76
N GLY A 371 -44.55 -6.28 36.09
CA GLY A 371 -43.22 -6.70 35.65
C GLY A 371 -42.86 -6.31 34.21
N LEU A 372 -43.73 -5.58 33.51
CA LEU A 372 -43.46 -5.00 32.20
C LEU A 372 -43.49 -3.47 32.27
N ASN A 373 -42.67 -2.83 31.46
CA ASN A 373 -42.71 -1.39 31.22
C ASN A 373 -42.59 -1.16 29.71
N ALA A 374 -43.31 -0.18 29.19
CA ALA A 374 -43.16 0.25 27.81
C ALA A 374 -43.17 1.76 27.71
N PHE A 375 -42.46 2.27 26.70
CA PHE A 375 -42.44 3.67 26.35
C PHE A 375 -42.21 3.86 24.85
N LYS A 376 -42.38 5.10 24.39
CA LYS A 376 -42.18 5.52 23.01
C LYS A 376 -40.82 6.20 22.91
N ASN A 377 -39.94 5.73 22.04
CA ASN A 377 -38.64 6.37 21.84
C ASN A 377 -38.75 7.65 20.97
N ALA A 378 -37.63 8.35 20.76
CA ALA A 378 -37.59 9.56 19.94
C ALA A 378 -38.01 9.38 18.46
N GLU A 379 -37.98 8.15 17.95
CA GLU A 379 -38.45 7.79 16.59
C GLU A 379 -39.95 7.43 16.55
N GLY A 380 -40.67 7.47 17.67
CA GLY A 380 -42.06 7.05 17.76
C GLY A 380 -42.25 5.52 17.81
N LYS A 381 -41.19 4.74 18.01
CA LYS A 381 -41.24 3.28 18.10
C LYS A 381 -41.54 2.82 19.52
N LEU A 382 -42.28 1.71 19.62
CA LEU A 382 -42.54 1.02 20.88
C LEU A 382 -41.24 0.38 21.40
N VAL A 383 -40.94 0.64 22.67
CA VAL A 383 -39.91 -0.03 23.46
C VAL A 383 -40.57 -0.77 24.62
N ILE A 384 -40.13 -2.00 24.89
CA ILE A 384 -40.66 -2.86 25.95
C ILE A 384 -39.50 -3.37 26.80
N ASN A 385 -39.61 -3.19 28.11
CA ASN A 385 -38.71 -3.70 29.13
C ASN A 385 -39.43 -4.68 30.07
N SER A 386 -38.68 -5.60 30.65
CA SER A 386 -39.18 -6.52 31.68
C SER A 386 -38.25 -6.51 32.89
N LYS A 387 -38.82 -6.55 34.09
CA LYS A 387 -38.05 -6.69 35.35
C LYS A 387 -37.17 -7.94 35.36
N THR A 388 -37.55 -8.98 34.63
CA THR A 388 -36.79 -10.24 34.55
C THR A 388 -35.72 -10.22 33.46
N GLY A 389 -35.66 -9.16 32.64
CA GLY A 389 -34.84 -9.13 31.43
C GLY A 389 -35.31 -10.11 30.34
N MET A 390 -36.48 -10.74 30.49
CA MET A 390 -36.99 -11.73 29.53
C MET A 390 -38.38 -11.35 29.01
N LEU A 391 -38.60 -11.52 27.71
CA LEU A 391 -39.87 -11.26 27.04
C LEU A 391 -40.22 -12.39 26.08
N THR A 392 -41.37 -13.04 26.29
CA THR A 392 -41.96 -13.99 25.35
C THR A 392 -43.14 -13.33 24.64
N ILE A 393 -43.09 -13.30 23.32
CA ILE A 393 -44.08 -12.65 22.46
C ILE A 393 -44.83 -13.71 21.68
N LYS A 394 -46.16 -13.73 21.77
CA LYS A 394 -47.01 -14.66 21.02
C LYS A 394 -48.26 -13.98 20.47
N GLY A 395 -48.70 -14.41 19.29
CA GLY A 395 -50.07 -14.17 18.83
C GLY A 395 -50.96 -15.29 19.36
N GLU A 396 -51.94 -14.95 20.18
CA GLU A 396 -52.85 -15.90 20.84
C GLU A 396 -53.89 -16.48 19.86
N ASP A 397 -54.22 -15.74 18.81
CA ASP A 397 -55.11 -16.15 17.74
C ASP A 397 -54.52 -15.84 16.35
N ALA A 398 -55.21 -16.25 15.27
CA ALA A 398 -54.72 -16.06 13.90
C ALA A 398 -54.56 -14.58 13.51
N LEU A 399 -55.43 -13.70 14.02
CA LEU A 399 -55.36 -12.26 13.76
C LEU A 399 -54.20 -11.64 14.54
N GLY A 400 -54.01 -12.00 15.80
CA GLY A 400 -52.91 -11.55 16.65
C GLY A 400 -51.55 -11.97 16.10
N LYS A 401 -51.43 -13.21 15.58
CA LYS A 401 -50.21 -13.65 14.86
C LYS A 401 -49.90 -12.77 13.66
N ASN A 402 -50.93 -12.37 12.90
CA ASN A 402 -50.76 -11.46 11.78
C ASN A 402 -50.46 -10.02 12.22
N SER A 403 -50.99 -9.57 13.36
CA SER A 403 -50.83 -8.21 13.87
C SER A 403 -49.46 -7.95 14.52
N LEU A 404 -48.69 -8.97 14.91
CA LEU A 404 -47.34 -8.77 15.44
C LEU A 404 -46.45 -7.96 14.48
N LYS A 405 -46.52 -8.24 13.16
CA LYS A 405 -45.77 -7.47 12.15
C LYS A 405 -46.23 -6.02 12.03
N ASP A 406 -47.50 -5.74 12.31
CA ASP A 406 -48.09 -4.39 12.30
C ASP A 406 -47.63 -3.59 13.54
N LEU A 407 -47.20 -4.28 14.61
CA LEU A 407 -46.52 -3.71 15.78
C LEU A 407 -44.99 -3.63 15.63
N GLY A 408 -44.43 -4.16 14.53
CA GLY A 408 -42.98 -4.29 14.37
C GLY A 408 -42.33 -5.31 15.31
N LEU A 409 -43.09 -6.32 15.74
CA LEU A 409 -42.64 -7.38 16.64
C LEU A 409 -42.62 -8.73 15.92
N SER A 410 -41.77 -9.64 16.43
CA SER A 410 -41.71 -11.03 15.99
C SER A 410 -42.15 -11.94 17.14
N ALA A 411 -42.84 -13.04 16.83
CA ALA A 411 -43.12 -14.07 17.83
C ALA A 411 -41.82 -14.78 18.22
N GLY A 412 -41.58 -14.97 19.50
CA GLY A 412 -40.32 -15.53 19.99
C GLY A 412 -40.03 -15.18 21.44
N MET A 413 -38.83 -15.53 21.88
CA MET A 413 -38.29 -15.15 23.18
C MET A 413 -37.13 -14.20 22.98
N VAL A 414 -37.14 -13.10 23.73
CA VAL A 414 -36.08 -12.09 23.78
C VAL A 414 -35.53 -12.07 25.20
N GLN A 415 -34.22 -12.02 25.35
CA GLN A 415 -33.52 -11.84 26.62
C GLN A 415 -32.59 -10.63 26.54
N SER A 416 -32.44 -9.92 27.66
CA SER A 416 -31.39 -8.91 27.78
C SER A 416 -30.03 -9.59 27.79
N TYR A 417 -28.98 -8.81 27.52
CA TYR A 417 -27.60 -9.28 27.73
C TYR A 417 -27.45 -9.87 29.13
N GLU A 418 -27.87 -9.12 30.16
CA GLU A 418 -27.74 -9.54 31.56
C GLU A 418 -28.46 -10.86 31.87
N ALA A 419 -29.69 -11.05 31.36
CA ALA A 419 -30.45 -12.27 31.58
C ALA A 419 -29.84 -13.50 30.86
N SER A 420 -29.13 -13.27 29.76
CA SER A 420 -28.53 -14.34 28.93
C SER A 420 -27.04 -14.57 29.19
N GLN A 421 -26.34 -13.64 29.85
CA GLN A 421 -24.88 -13.63 29.96
C GLN A 421 -24.31 -14.91 30.56
N ASN A 422 -24.89 -15.39 31.66
CA ASN A 422 -24.41 -16.58 32.36
C ASN A 422 -24.60 -17.89 31.56
N THR A 423 -25.37 -17.87 30.47
CA THR A 423 -25.63 -19.06 29.62
C THR A 423 -24.97 -18.96 28.25
N LEU A 424 -24.93 -17.76 27.66
CA LEU A 424 -24.46 -17.56 26.28
C LEU A 424 -23.11 -16.84 26.20
N PHE A 425 -22.79 -15.98 27.17
CA PHE A 425 -21.70 -15.01 27.06
C PHE A 425 -20.73 -15.07 28.25
N MET A 426 -20.54 -16.25 28.84
CA MET A 426 -19.44 -16.46 29.78
C MET A 426 -18.13 -16.13 29.08
N SER A 427 -17.34 -15.20 29.62
CA SER A 427 -16.13 -14.72 28.96
C SER A 427 -14.88 -15.01 29.78
N LYS A 428 -13.79 -15.35 29.12
CA LYS A 428 -12.47 -15.51 29.75
C LYS A 428 -11.41 -14.84 28.91
N ASN A 429 -10.71 -13.86 29.49
CA ASN A 429 -9.56 -13.23 28.86
C ASN A 429 -8.35 -14.18 28.91
N LEU A 430 -7.77 -14.47 27.75
CA LEU A 430 -6.56 -15.29 27.61
C LEU A 430 -5.31 -14.43 27.44
N GLN A 431 -5.46 -13.26 26.81
CA GLN A 431 -4.40 -12.27 26.63
C GLN A 431 -5.02 -10.89 26.71
N LYS A 432 -4.46 -10.04 27.56
CA LYS A 432 -4.92 -8.66 27.76
C LYS A 432 -4.21 -7.74 26.77
N ALA A 433 -4.95 -6.90 26.07
CA ALA A 433 -4.32 -5.89 25.22
C ALA A 433 -3.48 -4.93 26.06
N SER A 434 -2.27 -4.64 25.56
CA SER A 434 -1.28 -3.81 26.24
C SER A 434 -0.45 -3.04 25.24
N ASP A 435 0.07 -1.90 25.67
CA ASP A 435 1.06 -1.14 24.91
C ASP A 435 2.44 -1.82 25.00
N SER A 436 3.29 -1.55 24.01
CA SER A 436 4.72 -1.83 24.10
C SER A 436 5.36 -0.85 25.07
N GLN A 437 6.37 -1.32 25.79
CA GLN A 437 7.17 -0.49 26.69
C GLN A 437 8.64 -0.83 26.47
N PHE A 438 9.43 0.19 26.16
CA PHE A 438 10.86 0.07 25.96
C PHE A 438 11.58 1.32 26.46
N THR A 439 12.90 1.29 26.52
CA THR A 439 13.72 2.48 26.74
C THR A 439 14.56 2.78 25.52
N TYR A 440 14.75 4.06 25.24
CA TYR A 440 15.64 4.56 24.19
C TYR A 440 16.75 5.37 24.87
N ASN A 441 17.97 4.83 24.90
CA ASN A 441 19.09 5.40 25.66
C ASN A 441 18.74 5.72 27.13
N GLY A 442 17.91 4.88 27.75
CA GLY A 442 17.44 5.04 29.14
C GLY A 442 16.17 5.88 29.31
N VAL A 443 15.65 6.52 28.26
CA VAL A 443 14.36 7.23 28.31
C VAL A 443 13.23 6.23 28.09
N SER A 444 12.28 6.11 29.03
CA SER A 444 11.14 5.20 28.89
C SER A 444 10.13 5.71 27.86
N ILE A 445 9.69 4.82 26.99
CA ILE A 445 8.76 5.08 25.90
C ILE A 445 7.70 3.98 25.90
N THR A 446 6.45 4.40 25.64
CA THR A 446 5.30 3.50 25.51
C THR A 446 4.60 3.77 24.19
N ARG A 447 4.20 2.72 23.47
CA ARG A 447 3.48 2.83 22.19
C ARG A 447 2.38 1.78 22.08
N PRO A 448 1.26 2.07 21.42
CA PRO A 448 0.18 1.09 21.24
C PRO A 448 0.54 -0.05 20.28
N THR A 449 1.63 0.07 19.53
CA THR A 449 2.08 -0.95 18.58
C THR A 449 3.56 -1.32 18.77
N ASN A 450 3.97 -2.39 18.12
CA ASN A 450 5.38 -2.81 18.03
C ASN A 450 6.13 -2.11 16.88
N GLU A 451 5.44 -1.32 16.05
CA GLU A 451 6.05 -0.53 14.98
C GLU A 451 6.25 0.92 15.48
N VAL A 452 7.50 1.28 15.71
CA VAL A 452 7.90 2.56 16.31
C VAL A 452 8.63 3.40 15.26
N ASN A 453 7.94 4.40 14.71
CA ASN A 453 8.45 5.27 13.65
C ASN A 453 8.35 6.77 13.98
N ASP A 454 7.90 7.11 15.19
CA ASP A 454 7.56 8.46 15.62
C ASP A 454 8.47 9.00 16.73
N VAL A 455 9.39 8.20 17.24
CA VAL A 455 10.29 8.59 18.34
C VAL A 455 11.42 9.46 17.81
N ILE A 456 12.09 9.05 16.73
CA ILE A 456 13.15 9.82 16.07
C ILE A 456 12.92 9.81 14.57
N SER A 457 12.98 11.00 13.97
CA SER A 457 12.87 11.16 12.52
C SER A 457 13.92 10.33 11.80
N GLY A 458 13.47 9.48 10.88
CA GLY A 458 14.34 8.61 10.09
C GLY A 458 14.81 7.35 10.78
N VAL A 459 14.32 7.00 11.97
CA VAL A 459 14.61 5.69 12.60
C VAL A 459 13.29 4.95 12.80
N ASN A 460 13.13 3.80 12.14
CA ASN A 460 12.01 2.90 12.37
C ASN A 460 12.51 1.68 13.14
N ILE A 461 11.81 1.31 14.20
CA ILE A 461 12.10 0.16 15.04
C ILE A 461 10.88 -0.74 15.07
N THR A 462 11.07 -2.02 14.82
CA THR A 462 10.04 -3.05 14.98
C THR A 462 10.43 -3.93 16.17
N LEU A 463 9.59 -3.95 17.21
CA LEU A 463 9.82 -4.72 18.43
C LEU A 463 9.31 -6.15 18.25
N GLU A 464 10.17 -7.13 18.53
CA GLU A 464 9.90 -8.54 18.24
C GLU A 464 9.91 -9.40 19.52
N GLN A 465 10.78 -9.08 20.47
CA GLN A 465 10.91 -9.78 21.75
C GLN A 465 11.30 -8.81 22.87
N THR A 466 11.07 -9.22 24.11
CA THR A 466 11.63 -8.53 25.28
C THR A 466 13.13 -8.75 25.37
N THR A 467 13.88 -7.77 25.88
CA THR A 467 15.31 -7.93 26.15
C THR A 467 15.53 -8.51 27.55
N GLU A 468 16.58 -9.30 27.70
CA GLU A 468 17.02 -9.79 29.01
C GLU A 468 17.50 -8.61 29.88
N PRO A 469 17.26 -8.63 31.21
CA PRO A 469 17.71 -7.58 32.11
C PRO A 469 19.22 -7.29 31.97
N ASN A 470 19.57 -6.02 31.83
CA ASN A 470 20.94 -5.52 31.60
C ASN A 470 21.61 -5.97 30.28
N LYS A 471 20.83 -6.50 29.33
CA LYS A 471 21.31 -6.86 27.98
C LYS A 471 20.43 -6.21 26.90
N PRO A 472 20.46 -4.87 26.77
CA PRO A 472 19.67 -4.17 25.77
C PRO A 472 20.14 -4.54 24.36
N ALA A 473 19.22 -4.46 23.39
CA ALA A 473 19.56 -4.45 21.98
C ALA A 473 20.30 -3.14 21.64
N ILE A 474 21.34 -3.23 20.82
CA ILE A 474 22.10 -2.08 20.35
C ILE A 474 21.88 -1.92 18.86
N ILE A 475 21.32 -0.78 18.45
CA ILE A 475 21.23 -0.36 17.05
C ILE A 475 22.47 0.47 16.75
N SER A 476 23.40 -0.09 16.00
CA SER A 476 24.59 0.61 15.50
C SER A 476 24.31 1.24 14.15
N VAL A 477 24.23 2.57 14.12
CA VAL A 477 24.05 3.35 12.89
C VAL A 477 25.42 3.67 12.31
N SER A 478 25.68 3.20 11.10
CA SER A 478 26.95 3.44 10.39
C SER A 478 26.71 3.96 8.98
N ARG A 479 27.77 4.47 8.35
CA ARG A 479 27.73 4.90 6.96
C ARG A 479 27.49 3.69 6.05
N ASP A 480 26.60 3.86 5.07
CA ASP A 480 26.45 2.89 3.99
C ASP A 480 27.15 3.39 2.73
N ASN A 481 28.22 2.70 2.36
CA ASN A 481 29.04 3.00 1.19
C ASN A 481 28.76 2.02 0.02
N GLN A 482 27.89 1.03 0.23
CA GLN A 482 27.73 -0.09 -0.72
C GLN A 482 27.17 0.38 -2.05
N ALA A 483 26.16 1.26 -2.03
CA ALA A 483 25.58 1.83 -3.24
C ALA A 483 26.60 2.61 -4.10
N ILE A 484 27.57 3.29 -3.48
CA ILE A 484 28.64 4.00 -4.19
C ILE A 484 29.56 2.99 -4.89
N ILE A 485 29.98 1.96 -4.16
CA ILE A 485 30.88 0.91 -4.67
C ILE A 485 30.23 0.18 -5.85
N ASP A 486 28.98 -0.25 -5.69
CA ASP A 486 28.26 -0.99 -6.72
C ASP A 486 27.98 -0.12 -7.95
N SER A 487 27.58 1.15 -7.76
CA SER A 487 27.38 2.08 -8.88
C SER A 487 28.67 2.32 -9.66
N LEU A 488 29.83 2.38 -8.98
CA LEU A 488 31.11 2.51 -9.68
C LEU A 488 31.49 1.25 -10.48
N LYS A 489 31.20 0.06 -9.95
CA LYS A 489 31.39 -1.20 -10.70
C LYS A 489 30.53 -1.24 -11.95
N GLU A 490 29.26 -0.87 -11.82
CA GLU A 490 28.34 -0.80 -12.96
C GLU A 490 28.77 0.25 -13.98
N PHE A 491 29.23 1.41 -13.52
CA PHE A 491 29.79 2.46 -14.40
C PHE A 491 30.99 1.94 -15.21
N VAL A 492 31.96 1.31 -14.55
CA VAL A 492 33.15 0.73 -15.19
C VAL A 492 32.75 -0.34 -16.21
N LYS A 493 31.81 -1.21 -15.85
CA LYS A 493 31.28 -2.24 -16.75
C LYS A 493 30.64 -1.62 -17.99
N ALA A 494 29.68 -0.71 -17.82
CA ALA A 494 28.98 -0.08 -18.93
C ALA A 494 29.94 0.73 -19.83
N TYR A 495 30.95 1.38 -19.25
CA TYR A 495 31.99 2.07 -20.01
C TYR A 495 32.80 1.09 -20.86
N ASN A 496 33.22 -0.03 -20.28
CA ASN A 496 34.00 -1.06 -20.98
C ASN A 496 33.20 -1.84 -22.03
N GLU A 497 31.87 -1.86 -21.96
CA GLU A 497 31.01 -2.37 -23.04
C GLU A 497 30.88 -1.36 -24.19
N LEU A 498 30.88 -0.05 -23.90
CA LEU A 498 30.79 1.02 -24.90
C LEU A 498 32.06 1.18 -25.74
N ILE A 499 33.25 1.16 -25.12
CA ILE A 499 34.51 1.49 -25.81
C ILE A 499 34.81 0.56 -27.00
N PRO A 500 34.73 -0.78 -26.88
CA PRO A 500 34.96 -1.68 -28.01
C PRO A 500 34.00 -1.42 -29.17
N LYS A 501 32.73 -1.11 -28.87
CA LYS A 501 31.74 -0.80 -29.89
C LYS A 501 32.05 0.48 -30.65
N LEU A 502 32.47 1.52 -29.93
CA LEU A 502 32.93 2.76 -30.55
C LEU A 502 34.18 2.52 -31.42
N ASP A 503 35.08 1.64 -31.00
CA ASP A 503 36.27 1.31 -31.79
C ASP A 503 35.93 0.52 -33.06
N GLU A 504 35.07 -0.51 -32.96
CA GLU A 504 34.54 -1.27 -34.09
C GLU A 504 33.88 -0.35 -35.12
N ASP A 505 33.00 0.54 -34.68
CA ASP A 505 32.20 1.33 -35.59
C ASP A 505 32.95 2.54 -36.16
N THR A 506 34.04 3.00 -35.55
CA THR A 506 34.73 4.24 -35.98
C THR A 506 36.13 4.06 -36.54
N ARG A 507 36.80 2.92 -36.33
CA ARG A 507 38.17 2.73 -36.81
C ARG A 507 38.23 2.06 -38.18
N TYR A 508 39.34 2.26 -38.87
CA TYR A 508 39.68 1.46 -40.04
C TYR A 508 40.53 0.28 -39.59
N ASP A 509 40.12 -0.92 -39.97
CA ASP A 509 40.87 -2.14 -39.73
C ASP A 509 41.85 -2.37 -40.89
N ALA A 510 43.14 -2.33 -40.59
CA ALA A 510 44.21 -2.48 -41.57
C ALA A 510 44.33 -3.91 -42.11
N ASP A 511 43.91 -4.91 -41.34
CA ASP A 511 44.02 -6.33 -41.68
C ASP A 511 42.87 -6.75 -42.60
N THR A 512 41.64 -6.37 -42.25
CA THR A 512 40.46 -6.68 -43.07
C THR A 512 40.24 -5.67 -44.20
N LYS A 513 40.91 -4.50 -44.14
CA LYS A 513 40.72 -3.35 -45.03
C LYS A 513 39.29 -2.80 -45.03
N ILE A 514 38.56 -3.02 -43.93
CA ILE A 514 37.19 -2.58 -43.74
C ILE A 514 37.20 -1.35 -42.82
N ALA A 515 36.54 -0.29 -43.25
CA ALA A 515 36.27 0.87 -42.39
C ALA A 515 35.00 0.59 -41.57
N GLY A 516 35.04 0.89 -40.27
CA GLY A 516 33.85 0.94 -39.43
C GLY A 516 32.79 1.88 -40.02
N ILE A 517 31.52 1.56 -39.78
CA ILE A 517 30.37 2.21 -40.42
C ILE A 517 30.30 3.74 -40.17
N PHE A 518 30.93 4.22 -39.10
CA PHE A 518 31.05 5.61 -38.66
C PHE A 518 32.48 6.18 -38.74
N ASN A 519 33.39 5.58 -39.50
CA ASN A 519 34.77 6.07 -39.63
C ASN A 519 34.89 7.55 -40.02
N GLY A 520 33.92 8.08 -40.78
CA GLY A 520 33.83 9.49 -41.19
C GLY A 520 33.00 10.40 -40.27
N VAL A 521 32.26 9.87 -39.29
CA VAL A 521 31.27 10.64 -38.52
C VAL A 521 31.88 11.27 -37.27
N GLY A 522 32.07 12.59 -37.30
CA GLY A 522 32.69 13.36 -36.22
C GLY A 522 31.96 13.24 -34.89
N ASP A 523 30.62 13.26 -34.89
CA ASP A 523 29.81 13.19 -33.67
C ASP A 523 30.02 11.87 -32.91
N ILE A 524 30.12 10.75 -33.62
CA ILE A 524 30.35 9.42 -33.01
C ILE A 524 31.78 9.31 -32.50
N ARG A 525 32.78 9.76 -33.27
CA ARG A 525 34.19 9.77 -32.83
C ARG A 525 34.41 10.67 -31.60
N ALA A 526 33.65 11.75 -31.48
CA ALA A 526 33.77 12.70 -30.37
C ALA A 526 33.31 12.13 -29.02
N ILE A 527 32.46 11.09 -29.00
CA ILE A 527 31.93 10.47 -27.77
C ILE A 527 33.08 10.05 -26.85
N ARG A 528 34.02 9.26 -27.37
CA ARG A 528 35.18 8.76 -26.61
C ARG A 528 36.01 9.90 -26.03
N SER A 529 36.30 10.92 -26.84
CA SER A 529 37.08 12.09 -26.38
C SER A 529 36.34 12.89 -25.31
N SER A 530 35.01 13.01 -25.41
CA SER A 530 34.19 13.74 -24.44
C SER A 530 34.15 13.03 -23.09
N LEU A 531 34.00 11.69 -23.08
CA LEU A 531 34.08 10.90 -21.84
C LEU A 531 35.47 10.94 -21.22
N ASN A 532 36.53 10.84 -22.03
CA ASN A 532 37.91 10.91 -21.53
C ASN A 532 38.25 12.29 -20.97
N ASN A 533 37.74 13.37 -21.57
CA ASN A 533 37.94 14.73 -21.06
C ASN A 533 37.31 14.91 -19.67
N VAL A 534 36.13 14.32 -19.44
CA VAL A 534 35.54 14.29 -18.10
C VAL A 534 36.39 13.43 -17.19
N PHE A 535 36.79 12.23 -17.60
CA PHE A 535 37.63 11.35 -16.77
C PHE A 535 38.94 12.01 -16.29
N SER A 536 39.61 12.78 -17.17
CA SER A 536 40.84 13.49 -16.86
C SER A 536 40.64 14.78 -16.04
N TYR A 537 39.41 15.13 -15.69
CA TYR A 537 39.12 16.25 -14.82
C TYR A 537 39.76 16.06 -13.45
N SER A 538 40.42 17.10 -12.97
CA SER A 538 41.01 17.13 -11.65
C SER A 538 40.74 18.47 -10.95
N VAL A 539 40.66 18.43 -9.63
CA VAL A 539 40.47 19.61 -8.79
C VAL A 539 41.70 19.76 -7.90
N HIS A 540 42.29 20.94 -7.90
CA HIS A 540 43.36 21.25 -6.97
C HIS A 540 42.75 21.74 -5.66
N THR A 541 43.08 21.07 -4.57
CA THR A 541 42.66 21.41 -3.21
C THR A 541 43.88 21.66 -2.34
N ASP A 542 43.68 22.24 -1.16
CA ASP A 542 44.75 22.44 -0.17
C ASP A 542 45.41 21.11 0.26
N ASN A 543 44.67 19.99 0.13
CA ASN A 543 45.13 18.64 0.44
C ASN A 543 45.67 17.87 -0.77
N GLY A 544 45.92 18.56 -1.89
CA GLY A 544 46.46 18.00 -3.13
C GLY A 544 45.42 17.89 -4.26
N VAL A 545 45.77 17.10 -5.28
CA VAL A 545 44.94 16.94 -6.49
C VAL A 545 43.90 15.83 -6.29
N GLU A 546 42.63 16.19 -6.43
CA GLU A 546 41.50 15.28 -6.49
C GLU A 546 41.27 14.85 -7.94
N SER A 547 41.31 13.54 -8.22
CA SER A 547 41.06 12.95 -9.53
C SER A 547 40.47 11.55 -9.37
N LEU A 548 39.81 11.00 -10.40
CA LEU A 548 39.27 9.64 -10.36
C LEU A 548 40.33 8.58 -10.01
N MET A 549 41.58 8.81 -10.39
CA MET A 549 42.73 7.94 -10.05
C MET A 549 42.99 7.85 -8.54
N LYS A 550 42.77 8.94 -7.79
CA LYS A 550 42.89 8.94 -6.32
C LYS A 550 41.85 8.04 -5.66
N TYR A 551 40.69 7.90 -6.28
CA TYR A 551 39.57 7.06 -5.83
C TYR A 551 39.60 5.65 -6.45
N GLY A 552 40.70 5.27 -7.11
CA GLY A 552 40.91 3.92 -7.60
C GLY A 552 40.44 3.65 -9.03
N LEU A 553 39.96 4.65 -9.78
CA LEU A 553 39.61 4.48 -11.19
C LEU A 553 40.78 4.86 -12.11
N SER A 554 41.15 3.97 -13.04
CA SER A 554 42.20 4.22 -14.03
C SER A 554 41.78 3.81 -15.43
N LEU A 555 42.40 4.42 -16.44
CA LEU A 555 42.31 4.02 -17.85
C LEU A 555 43.68 3.51 -18.30
N ASP A 556 43.70 2.39 -19.03
CA ASP A 556 44.92 1.90 -19.69
C ASP A 556 45.19 2.62 -21.03
N ASP A 557 46.27 2.23 -21.72
CA ASP A 557 46.67 2.77 -23.02
C ASP A 557 45.63 2.52 -24.13
N LYS A 558 44.81 1.48 -23.97
CA LYS A 558 43.68 1.14 -24.85
C LYS A 558 42.37 1.80 -24.42
N GLY A 559 42.38 2.58 -23.34
CA GLY A 559 41.21 3.24 -22.78
C GLY A 559 40.20 2.27 -22.16
N VAL A 560 40.64 1.11 -21.68
CA VAL A 560 39.84 0.21 -20.82
C VAL A 560 39.92 0.73 -19.39
N MET A 561 38.77 0.80 -18.72
CA MET A 561 38.66 1.28 -17.34
C MET A 561 38.78 0.15 -16.33
N SER A 562 39.50 0.40 -15.23
CA SER A 562 39.60 -0.52 -14.09
C SER A 562 39.30 0.18 -12.77
N LEU A 563 38.81 -0.58 -11.79
CA LEU A 563 38.52 -0.12 -10.43
C LEU A 563 39.35 -0.87 -9.40
N ASP A 564 40.11 -0.13 -8.60
CA ASP A 564 40.76 -0.59 -7.37
C ASP A 564 39.81 -0.37 -6.18
N GLU A 565 39.05 -1.41 -5.84
CA GLU A 565 38.04 -1.38 -4.76
C GLU A 565 38.66 -1.10 -3.38
N ALA A 566 39.91 -1.51 -3.15
CA ALA A 566 40.60 -1.28 -1.89
C ALA A 566 40.92 0.20 -1.70
N LYS A 567 41.40 0.87 -2.77
CA LYS A 567 41.61 2.33 -2.75
C LYS A 567 40.31 3.10 -2.59
N LEU A 568 39.26 2.71 -3.31
CA LEU A 568 37.94 3.32 -3.18
C LEU A 568 37.40 3.20 -1.74
N SER A 569 37.45 1.99 -1.18
CA SER A 569 37.00 1.73 0.19
C SER A 569 37.81 2.52 1.21
N SER A 570 39.13 2.63 1.02
CA SER A 570 39.98 3.46 1.87
C SER A 570 39.60 4.94 1.79
N ALA A 571 39.34 5.47 0.59
CA ALA A 571 38.95 6.88 0.42
C ALA A 571 37.59 7.18 1.09
N LEU A 572 36.60 6.30 0.88
CA LEU A 572 35.26 6.43 1.45
C LEU A 572 35.25 6.35 2.98
N ASN A 573 36.17 5.59 3.58
CA ASN A 573 36.26 5.44 5.03
C ASN A 573 37.12 6.52 5.70
N SER A 574 38.27 6.88 5.11
CA SER A 574 39.21 7.82 5.71
C SER A 574 38.85 9.29 5.48
N ASN A 575 38.32 9.64 4.30
CA ASN A 575 37.87 11.00 4.01
C ASN A 575 36.59 11.01 3.16
N PRO A 576 35.45 10.62 3.77
CA PRO A 576 34.18 10.55 3.07
C PRO A 576 33.71 11.89 2.50
N LYS A 577 34.04 13.00 3.17
CA LYS A 577 33.63 14.34 2.73
C LYS A 577 34.36 14.73 1.44
N ALA A 578 35.67 14.49 1.34
CA ALA A 578 36.39 14.72 0.09
C ALA A 578 35.84 13.86 -1.05
N THR A 579 35.47 12.59 -0.77
CA THR A 579 34.86 11.72 -1.79
C THR A 579 33.53 12.29 -2.28
N GLN A 580 32.66 12.71 -1.36
CA GLN A 580 31.40 13.37 -1.70
C GLN A 580 31.64 14.66 -2.51
N ASP A 581 32.56 15.52 -2.05
CA ASP A 581 32.84 16.80 -2.70
C ASP A 581 33.36 16.63 -4.13
N PHE A 582 34.15 15.60 -4.37
CA PHE A 582 34.65 15.29 -5.70
C PHE A 582 33.61 14.58 -6.58
N PHE A 583 32.84 13.64 -6.02
CA PHE A 583 31.90 12.83 -6.80
C PHE A 583 30.58 13.53 -7.10
N TYR A 584 29.93 14.03 -6.05
CA TYR A 584 28.66 14.75 -6.10
C TYR A 584 28.87 16.24 -6.38
N GLY A 585 29.77 16.86 -5.63
CA GLY A 585 29.99 18.30 -5.66
C GLY A 585 30.04 18.91 -4.27
N SER A 586 30.43 20.18 -4.20
CA SER A 586 30.51 20.93 -2.95
C SER A 586 29.95 22.33 -3.10
N ASP A 587 29.37 22.87 -2.02
CA ASP A 587 28.99 24.28 -1.98
C ASP A 587 30.19 25.10 -1.51
N SER A 588 30.51 26.14 -2.27
CA SER A 588 31.56 27.09 -1.94
C SER A 588 31.03 28.51 -1.99
N LYS A 589 31.70 29.46 -1.33
CA LYS A 589 31.34 30.88 -1.43
C LYS A 589 32.25 31.55 -2.44
N ASP A 590 31.67 32.31 -3.36
CA ASP A 590 32.45 33.16 -4.26
C ASP A 590 33.14 34.31 -3.49
N MET A 591 34.02 35.05 -4.16
CA MET A 591 34.73 36.18 -3.55
C MET A 591 33.79 37.29 -3.02
N GLY A 592 32.50 37.28 -3.41
CA GLY A 592 31.45 38.18 -2.93
C GLY A 592 30.58 37.58 -1.84
N GLY A 593 30.90 36.38 -1.32
CA GLY A 593 30.16 35.71 -0.25
C GLY A 593 28.90 34.98 -0.70
N ARG A 594 28.63 34.86 -2.01
CA ARG A 594 27.47 34.13 -2.54
C ARG A 594 27.77 32.65 -2.61
N GLU A 595 26.84 31.82 -2.18
CA GLU A 595 26.94 30.36 -2.27
C GLU A 595 26.80 29.91 -3.73
N ILE A 596 27.80 29.18 -4.21
CA ILE A 596 27.86 28.57 -5.54
C ILE A 596 28.06 27.06 -5.38
N HIS A 597 27.20 26.27 -6.00
CA HIS A 597 27.35 24.83 -6.06
C HIS A 597 28.39 24.47 -7.14
N GLN A 598 29.47 23.82 -6.74
CA GLN A 598 30.46 23.26 -7.65
C GLN A 598 30.09 21.81 -7.97
N GLU A 599 29.65 21.58 -9.21
CA GLU A 599 29.30 20.25 -9.72
C GLU A 599 30.47 19.26 -9.62
N GLY A 600 30.18 18.08 -9.07
CA GLY A 600 31.10 16.96 -9.01
C GLY A 600 31.31 16.26 -10.35
N ILE A 601 32.22 15.28 -10.36
CA ILE A 601 32.62 14.56 -11.56
C ILE A 601 31.45 13.78 -12.20
N PHE A 602 30.57 13.19 -11.39
CA PHE A 602 29.46 12.40 -11.94
C PHE A 602 28.34 13.27 -12.48
N SER A 603 28.13 14.47 -11.93
CA SER A 603 27.27 15.48 -12.57
C SER A 603 27.80 15.88 -13.96
N LYS A 604 29.14 16.00 -14.12
CA LYS A 604 29.75 16.29 -15.44
C LYS A 604 29.57 15.14 -16.42
N PHE A 605 29.74 13.88 -15.97
CA PHE A 605 29.41 12.72 -16.80
C PHE A 605 27.93 12.74 -17.21
N ASN A 606 27.03 13.03 -16.27
CA ASN A 606 25.61 13.11 -16.54
C ASN A 606 25.29 14.16 -17.61
N GLN A 607 25.89 15.36 -17.51
CA GLN A 607 25.74 16.42 -18.50
C GLN A 607 26.27 16.02 -19.88
N VAL A 608 27.43 15.35 -19.96
CA VAL A 608 27.98 14.88 -21.24
C VAL A 608 27.07 13.82 -21.87
N ILE A 609 26.60 12.85 -21.08
CA ILE A 609 25.69 11.80 -21.55
C ILE A 609 24.37 12.44 -22.00
N ALA A 610 23.79 13.35 -21.21
CA ALA A 610 22.57 14.05 -21.56
C ALA A 610 22.70 14.84 -22.88
N ASN A 611 23.81 15.55 -23.09
CA ASN A 611 24.06 16.26 -24.34
C ASN A 611 24.18 15.33 -25.56
N LEU A 612 24.58 14.07 -25.36
CA LEU A 612 24.68 13.07 -26.42
C LEU A 612 23.33 12.44 -26.74
N ILE A 613 22.50 12.12 -25.74
CA ILE A 613 21.32 11.26 -25.92
C ILE A 613 19.99 11.78 -25.36
N ASP A 614 19.95 12.86 -24.58
CA ASP A 614 18.72 13.38 -23.96
C ASP A 614 18.11 14.59 -24.66
N GLY A 615 16.81 14.47 -24.95
CA GLY A 615 16.00 15.53 -25.55
C GLY A 615 16.17 15.66 -27.07
N GLY A 616 15.33 16.50 -27.68
CA GLY A 616 15.29 16.67 -29.14
C GLY A 616 16.55 17.31 -29.75
N ASN A 617 17.34 18.02 -28.95
CA ASN A 617 18.58 18.68 -29.38
C ASN A 617 19.84 17.86 -29.09
N ALA A 618 19.70 16.63 -28.59
CA ALA A 618 20.83 15.74 -28.35
C ALA A 618 21.58 15.44 -29.65
N LYS A 619 22.92 15.40 -29.59
CA LYS A 619 23.75 15.21 -30.79
C LYS A 619 23.39 13.93 -31.56
N LEU A 620 23.20 12.82 -30.85
CA LEU A 620 22.87 11.55 -31.49
C LEU A 620 21.42 11.50 -31.97
N LYS A 621 20.53 12.31 -31.40
CA LYS A 621 19.17 12.46 -31.92
C LYS A 621 19.15 13.24 -33.23
N ILE A 622 19.90 14.33 -33.31
CA ILE A 622 20.04 15.11 -34.54
C ILE A 622 20.62 14.24 -35.67
N TYR A 623 21.60 13.40 -35.34
CA TYR A 623 22.20 12.46 -36.30
C TYR A 623 21.21 11.37 -36.73
N GLU A 624 20.47 10.76 -35.79
CA GLU A 624 19.39 9.82 -36.07
C GLU A 624 18.33 10.41 -37.01
N ASP A 625 17.87 11.63 -36.74
CA ASP A 625 16.89 12.31 -37.58
C ASP A 625 17.45 12.62 -38.99
N SER A 626 18.76 12.80 -39.11
CA SER A 626 19.41 12.95 -40.42
C SER A 626 19.38 11.64 -41.21
N LEU A 627 19.67 10.52 -40.56
CA LEU A 627 19.60 9.20 -41.18
C LEU A 627 18.16 8.89 -41.63
N ASP A 628 17.16 9.23 -40.82
CA ASP A 628 15.75 9.07 -41.17
C ASP A 628 15.34 9.91 -42.39
N ARG A 629 15.83 11.15 -42.48
CA ARG A 629 15.60 12.02 -43.66
C ARG A 629 16.28 11.44 -44.90
N ASP A 630 17.51 10.97 -44.77
CA ASP A 630 18.26 10.35 -45.87
C ASP A 630 17.56 9.08 -46.35
N ALA A 631 17.00 8.26 -45.45
CA ALA A 631 16.27 7.04 -45.81
C ALA A 631 15.02 7.36 -46.64
N LYS A 632 14.27 8.39 -46.24
CA LYS A 632 13.10 8.88 -46.99
C LYS A 632 13.49 9.43 -48.36
N SER A 633 14.58 10.20 -48.43
CA SER A 633 15.08 10.75 -49.70
C SER A 633 15.50 9.62 -50.66
N LEU A 634 16.29 8.67 -50.17
CA LEU A 634 16.78 7.54 -50.98
C LEU A 634 15.63 6.65 -51.49
N THR A 635 14.61 6.43 -50.65
CA THR A 635 13.40 5.69 -51.05
C THR A 635 12.69 6.40 -52.20
N LYS A 636 12.48 7.72 -52.08
CA LYS A 636 11.85 8.53 -53.12
C LYS A 636 12.69 8.57 -54.40
N ASP A 637 14.02 8.69 -54.29
CA ASP A 637 14.93 8.68 -55.43
C ASP A 637 14.88 7.34 -56.16
N LYS A 638 14.78 6.23 -55.42
CA LYS A 638 14.62 4.88 -55.98
C LYS A 638 13.30 4.72 -56.72
N GLU A 639 12.19 5.15 -56.12
CA GLU A 639 10.86 5.11 -56.76
C GLU A 639 10.84 5.93 -58.06
N ASN A 640 11.42 7.14 -58.04
CA ASN A 640 11.52 7.99 -59.23
C ASN A 640 12.38 7.34 -60.32
N ALA A 641 13.51 6.74 -59.96
CA ALA A 641 14.37 6.03 -60.91
C ALA A 641 13.67 4.81 -61.51
N GLN A 642 12.92 4.05 -60.71
CA GLN A 642 12.13 2.91 -61.17
C GLN A 642 11.01 3.36 -62.13
N GLU A 643 10.29 4.42 -61.81
CA GLU A 643 9.21 4.92 -62.68
C GLU A 643 9.76 5.52 -63.98
N LEU A 644 10.91 6.20 -63.93
CA LEU A 644 11.61 6.67 -65.13
C LEU A 644 12.00 5.51 -66.05
N LEU A 645 12.60 4.46 -65.50
CA LEU A 645 12.99 3.27 -66.26
C LEU A 645 11.78 2.57 -66.85
N LYS A 646 10.75 2.33 -66.04
CA LYS A 646 9.48 1.76 -66.49
C LYS A 646 8.86 2.58 -67.62
N THR A 647 8.79 3.90 -67.50
CA THR A 647 8.26 4.79 -68.54
C THR A 647 9.08 4.67 -69.83
N ARG A 648 10.41 4.74 -69.72
CA ARG A 648 11.32 4.64 -70.88
C ARG A 648 11.13 3.31 -71.62
N TYR A 649 11.05 2.20 -70.90
CA TYR A 649 10.91 0.87 -71.50
C TYR A 649 9.48 0.59 -72.00
N ASN A 650 8.44 1.15 -71.37
CA ASN A 650 7.08 1.12 -71.91
C ASN A 650 6.98 1.85 -73.25
N ILE A 651 7.54 3.07 -73.35
CA ILE A 651 7.61 3.82 -74.62
C ILE A 651 8.39 3.01 -75.67
N MET A 652 9.48 2.36 -75.28
CA MET A 652 10.28 1.54 -76.19
C MET A 652 9.49 0.32 -76.69
N ALA A 653 8.73 -0.35 -75.82
CA ALA A 653 7.86 -1.46 -76.17
C ALA A 653 6.71 -1.03 -77.10
N GLU A 654 6.06 0.10 -76.83
CA GLU A 654 5.02 0.67 -77.71
C GLU A 654 5.57 0.99 -79.11
N ARG A 655 6.76 1.61 -79.18
CA ARG A 655 7.45 1.88 -80.44
C ARG A 655 7.79 0.61 -81.19
N PHE A 656 8.27 -0.41 -80.48
CA PHE A 656 8.61 -1.71 -81.07
C PHE A 656 7.36 -2.40 -81.65
N ALA A 657 6.25 -2.43 -80.90
CA ALA A 657 4.98 -2.98 -81.37
C ALA A 657 4.41 -2.21 -82.58
N ALA A 658 4.53 -0.87 -82.58
CA ALA A 658 4.13 -0.05 -83.72
C ALA A 658 4.97 -0.36 -84.97
N TYR A 659 6.29 -0.53 -84.83
CA TYR A 659 7.15 -0.92 -85.93
C TYR A 659 6.84 -2.33 -86.44
N ASP A 660 6.59 -3.29 -85.54
CA ASP A 660 6.20 -4.66 -85.93
C ASP A 660 4.88 -4.65 -86.73
N SER A 661 3.90 -3.85 -86.31
CA SER A 661 2.66 -3.62 -87.07
C SER A 661 2.92 -3.01 -88.45
N GLN A 662 3.83 -2.04 -88.57
CA GLN A 662 4.20 -1.45 -89.85
C GLN A 662 4.92 -2.44 -90.76
N ILE A 663 5.83 -3.24 -90.22
CA ILE A 663 6.55 -4.30 -90.96
C ILE A 663 5.54 -5.35 -91.44
N SER A 664 4.60 -5.76 -90.60
CA SER A 664 3.52 -6.68 -90.98
C SER A 664 2.67 -6.11 -92.12
N LYS A 665 2.26 -4.83 -92.05
CA LYS A 665 1.56 -4.14 -93.16
C LYS A 665 2.42 -4.04 -94.42
N ALA A 666 3.70 -3.74 -94.29
CA ALA A 666 4.63 -3.67 -95.41
C ALA A 666 4.80 -5.05 -96.08
N ASN A 667 4.95 -6.11 -95.29
CA ASN A 667 5.02 -7.49 -95.76
C ASN A 667 3.71 -7.93 -96.43
N GLN A 668 2.55 -7.56 -95.88
CA GLN A 668 1.25 -7.79 -96.52
C GLN A 668 1.13 -7.08 -97.88
N LYS A 669 1.56 -5.81 -97.96
CA LYS A 669 1.60 -5.07 -99.22
C LYS A 669 2.59 -5.69 -100.20
N PHE A 670 3.77 -6.10 -99.73
CA PHE A 670 4.77 -6.76 -100.56
C PHE A 670 4.26 -8.09 -101.10
N ASN A 671 3.64 -8.91 -100.25
CA ASN A 671 2.99 -10.16 -100.66
C ASN A 671 1.82 -9.91 -101.62
N SER A 672 1.05 -8.84 -101.44
CA SER A 672 0.00 -8.44 -102.37
C SER A 672 0.57 -8.03 -103.73
N VAL A 673 1.66 -7.25 -103.76
CA VAL A 673 2.37 -6.89 -104.99
C VAL A 673 2.95 -8.13 -105.65
N GLN A 674 3.54 -9.04 -104.86
CA GLN A 674 4.07 -10.31 -105.35
C GLN A 674 2.96 -11.17 -105.96
N MET A 675 1.81 -11.32 -105.29
CA MET A 675 0.64 -12.00 -105.84
C MET A 675 0.13 -11.32 -107.13
N MET A 676 0.15 -9.99 -107.22
CA MET A 676 -0.19 -9.27 -108.46
C MET A 676 0.82 -9.54 -109.58
N ILE A 677 2.13 -9.58 -109.27
CA ILE A 677 3.19 -9.94 -110.22
C ILE A 677 3.00 -11.37 -110.69
N ASP A 678 2.75 -12.31 -109.77
CA ASP A 678 2.56 -13.73 -110.07
C ASP A 678 1.27 -13.95 -110.89
N GLN A 679 0.18 -13.24 -110.59
CA GLN A 679 -1.06 -13.26 -111.40
C GLN A 679 -0.86 -12.63 -112.79
N ALA A 680 -0.08 -11.54 -112.90
CA ALA A 680 0.26 -10.92 -114.18
C ALA A 680 1.16 -11.84 -115.04
N ALA A 681 2.06 -12.60 -114.40
CA ALA A 681 2.87 -13.61 -115.05
C ALA A 681 2.01 -14.82 -115.50
N ALA A 682 1.04 -15.25 -114.68
CA ALA A 682 0.14 -16.36 -115.02
C ALA A 682 -0.85 -16.05 -116.16
N LYS A 683 -1.27 -14.80 -116.35
CA LYS A 683 -2.09 -14.37 -117.51
C LYS A 683 -1.35 -14.38 -118.87
N LYS A 684 -0.05 -14.65 -118.88
CA LYS A 684 0.78 -14.75 -120.10
C LYS A 684 1.04 -16.18 -120.55
N ASN A 685 0.44 -17.19 -119.92
CA ASN A 685 0.47 -18.58 -120.35
C ASN A 685 -0.88 -19.03 -120.89
#